data_AF-A0A848S2F4-F1
#
_entry.id   AF-A0A848S2F4-F1
#
_cell.length_a   1.000
_cell.length_b   1.000
_cell.length_c   1.000
_cell.angle_alpha   90.00
_cell.angle_beta   90.00
_cell.angle_gamma   90.00
#
_symmetry.space_group_name_H-M   'P 1'
#
loop_
_entity.id
_entity.type
_entity.pdbx_description
1 polymer ?
#
loop_
_entity_poly.entity_id
_entity_poly.type
_entity_poly.pdbx_seq_one_letter_code
_entity_poly.pdbx_strand_id
1 'polypeptide(L)'
;MEHIIEHHKFQETLKQIAIEQNLELEDVKKQGADCIKELYAQQHPMAKLVSVKGFDYILSRAYNDKIDVDPKGIKKLMKLMQKNSVAFIMTHKTYLDTLVLISTLARYGMPIPYSFGGSNLAFPGLKQLGNNAGLIFIRRSFKDDLIYKAALRHYISTIIDKGDHLTWNIEGTRSRTGKIIYPKMGILKYIKEGELQSARSIKYVPVSIVYDLIPDVKEMTEEGKGQAKKAENVKEAINYINKLGNDYGRAAIRFGDPVEIDEDQQAIIPDMEEDSYADKNTLPRFAFELIHKANAITPVTTVSLVCHTLLNDFALTKKEIEFKVNKLMTYIGQKQEDVLIDRGKKIGVTIQTALNLLQGARIIQKSRAGQRAQYSLVSTEYLPATYYANMASSHLYHQAFIEMALVKIKDDKSSNRITNFWEEIMRLRNLFKFEFFYTNKPKFSSEIEAELIRFDKNWRAVVSDPKGDISALFKKQDLFVSRAILLSYLEADKVVCHTLNSWDVEDDFNDDDFIDLAMFKGKELHWQSNITRLDSVSKPFLINALRFAKNANLIPVERTLDYDGLENWKNHLDELSERLFYLKQIEVQNDKKVLKQQSSEQIVAPDSNNDEVHNDEIIEEGPHITAFFDMDRTLINDFSAKKFMTTRLFSGKTTTKEYLTQFATALIFAAGNRDFEVLTKIAALGVKGIAESAFTELGVQVFEDYLEETIYPESRELIKKHLEKGHKVVIISAATTYQIEPIAKALGIKDIYATEMELRNGKFTGRVSEMCWGEGKARAARKFAKKNNVDLSKSYFYTDSIEDYPLLKIVGKPVATNPDQKLSQVAFENNWPILRFEEPIEKPVVNGFRTALAA
;
A
#
# COMPACT_ATOMS: atom_id res chain seq x y z
N MET A 1 13.80 40.53 4.45
CA MET A 1 15.15 39.93 4.57
C MET A 1 16.08 40.84 5.37
N GLU A 2 16.22 42.12 5.01
CA GLU A 2 17.09 43.09 5.70
C GLU A 2 16.84 43.17 7.23
N HIS A 3 15.58 43.23 7.66
CA HIS A 3 15.22 43.19 9.09
C HIS A 3 15.71 41.95 9.86
N ILE A 4 15.95 40.82 9.17
CA ILE A 4 16.52 39.61 9.81
C ILE A 4 18.02 39.78 10.00
N ILE A 5 18.69 40.36 9.00
CA ILE A 5 20.15 40.61 8.99
C ILE A 5 20.50 41.68 10.03
N GLU A 6 19.74 42.77 10.10
CA GLU A 6 20.01 43.91 11.00
C GLU A 6 19.50 43.69 12.43
N HIS A 7 18.91 42.52 12.73
CA HIS A 7 18.34 42.26 14.04
C HIS A 7 19.38 42.31 15.17
N HIS A 8 19.10 43.07 16.23
CA HIS A 8 20.03 43.34 17.34
C HIS A 8 20.67 42.07 17.92
N LYS A 9 19.86 41.07 18.31
CA LYS A 9 20.36 39.80 18.87
C LYS A 9 21.34 39.07 17.94
N PHE A 10 21.11 39.15 16.64
CA PHE A 10 21.98 38.51 15.65
C PHE A 10 23.30 39.27 15.50
N GLN A 11 23.23 40.60 15.42
CA GLN A 11 24.41 41.46 15.37
C GLN A 11 25.29 41.33 16.62
N GLU A 12 24.69 41.16 17.80
CA GLU A 12 25.43 40.86 19.04
C GLU A 12 26.11 39.49 19.00
N THR A 13 25.40 38.47 18.53
CA THR A 13 25.98 37.12 18.37
C THR A 13 27.17 37.14 17.41
N LEU A 14 27.06 37.88 16.30
CA LEU A 14 28.17 38.05 15.34
C LEU A 14 29.35 38.82 15.94
N LYS A 15 29.11 39.85 16.77
CA LYS A 15 30.17 40.51 17.54
C LYS A 15 30.90 39.55 18.46
N GLN A 16 30.16 38.70 19.17
CA GLN A 16 30.75 37.72 20.08
C GLN A 16 31.63 36.71 19.31
N ILE A 17 31.15 36.20 18.17
CA ILE A 17 31.92 35.29 17.31
C ILE A 17 33.18 35.98 16.76
N ALA A 18 33.10 37.25 16.37
CA ALA A 18 34.26 38.01 15.89
C ALA A 18 35.36 38.12 16.97
N ILE A 19 34.97 38.33 18.23
CA ILE A 19 35.89 38.35 19.37
C ILE A 19 36.49 36.96 19.62
N GLU A 20 35.66 35.92 19.63
CA GLU A 20 36.09 34.53 19.92
C GLU A 20 37.03 33.97 18.85
N GLN A 21 36.79 34.28 17.57
CA GLN A 21 37.60 33.79 16.45
C GLN A 21 38.71 34.77 16.03
N ASN A 22 38.85 35.92 16.70
CA ASN A 22 39.79 36.98 16.35
C ASN A 22 39.69 37.42 14.87
N LEU A 23 38.46 37.65 14.41
CA LEU A 23 38.13 38.08 13.05
C LEU A 23 37.68 39.55 13.04
N GLU A 24 37.85 40.24 11.90
CA GLU A 24 37.28 41.58 11.75
C GLU A 24 35.74 41.54 11.76
N LEU A 25 35.13 42.43 12.55
CA LEU A 25 33.68 42.47 12.74
C LEU A 25 32.92 42.69 11.42
N GLU A 26 33.44 43.52 10.52
CA GLU A 26 32.77 43.80 9.24
C GLU A 26 32.76 42.57 8.31
N ASP A 27 33.84 41.78 8.32
CA ASP A 27 33.88 40.52 7.57
C ASP A 27 32.89 39.49 8.13
N VAL A 28 32.81 39.36 9.45
CA VAL A 28 31.85 38.46 10.12
C VAL A 28 30.41 38.88 9.86
N LYS A 29 30.10 40.19 9.87
CA LYS A 29 28.78 40.72 9.50
C LYS A 29 28.42 40.42 8.05
N LYS A 30 29.36 40.63 7.13
CA LYS A 30 29.16 40.35 5.69
C LYS A 30 28.89 38.86 5.46
N GLN A 31 29.71 37.99 6.06
CA GLN A 31 29.51 36.54 5.99
C GLN A 31 28.18 36.11 6.61
N GLY A 32 27.80 36.68 7.76
CA GLY A 32 26.51 36.43 8.40
C GLY A 32 25.33 36.84 7.50
N ALA A 33 25.41 38.01 6.85
CA ALA A 33 24.41 38.47 5.90
C ALA A 33 24.29 37.54 4.69
N ASP A 34 25.41 37.05 4.16
CA ASP A 34 25.43 36.11 3.03
C ASP A 34 24.88 34.73 3.42
N CYS A 35 25.14 34.26 4.64
CA CYS A 35 24.51 33.05 5.18
C CYS A 35 22.99 33.19 5.30
N ILE A 36 22.48 34.34 5.77
CA ILE A 36 21.03 34.60 5.82
C ILE A 36 20.43 34.63 4.41
N LYS A 37 21.09 35.26 3.43
CA LYS A 37 20.65 35.24 2.02
C LYS A 37 20.60 33.82 1.45
N GLU A 38 21.56 32.99 1.80
CA GLU A 38 21.61 31.57 1.38
C GLU A 38 20.42 30.79 1.94
N LEU A 39 20.08 31.00 3.22
CA LEU A 39 18.99 30.32 3.93
C LEU A 39 17.60 30.89 3.64
N TYR A 40 17.53 32.12 3.10
CA TYR A 40 16.27 32.85 2.97
C TYR A 40 15.28 32.14 2.03
N ALA A 41 14.12 31.85 2.57
CA ALA A 41 12.98 31.28 1.89
C ALA A 41 11.71 32.10 2.22
N GLN A 42 10.79 32.16 1.28
CA GLN A 42 9.52 32.88 1.42
C GLN A 42 8.37 32.02 0.92
N GLN A 43 7.14 32.28 1.37
CA GLN A 43 5.95 31.58 0.90
C GLN A 43 5.15 32.47 -0.05
N HIS A 44 5.65 32.65 -1.27
CA HIS A 44 4.95 33.49 -2.25
C HIS A 44 3.64 32.83 -2.69
N PRO A 45 2.47 33.50 -2.64
CA PRO A 45 1.16 32.87 -2.89
C PRO A 45 1.07 32.11 -4.22
N MET A 46 1.58 32.69 -5.31
CA MET A 46 1.56 32.04 -6.63
C MET A 46 2.49 30.83 -6.70
N ALA A 47 3.67 30.89 -6.08
CA ALA A 47 4.61 29.78 -6.07
C ALA A 47 4.05 28.62 -5.26
N LYS A 48 3.39 28.92 -4.14
CA LYS A 48 2.65 27.97 -3.29
C LYS A 48 1.51 27.29 -4.06
N LEU A 49 0.72 28.05 -4.81
CA LEU A 49 -0.38 27.49 -5.60
C LEU A 49 0.13 26.55 -6.71
N VAL A 50 1.18 26.98 -7.42
CA VAL A 50 1.81 26.18 -8.49
C VAL A 50 2.44 24.91 -7.92
N SER A 51 3.14 24.99 -6.79
CA SER A 51 3.77 23.83 -6.16
C SER A 51 2.72 22.81 -5.70
N VAL A 52 1.66 23.25 -5.01
CA VAL A 52 0.56 22.37 -4.57
C VAL A 52 -0.08 21.66 -5.76
N LYS A 53 -0.43 22.39 -6.84
CA LYS A 53 -1.01 21.76 -8.04
C LYS A 53 -0.05 20.78 -8.71
N GLY A 54 1.25 21.10 -8.74
CA GLY A 54 2.28 20.20 -9.25
C GLY A 54 2.39 18.93 -8.40
N PHE A 55 2.32 19.06 -7.08
CA PHE A 55 2.36 17.93 -6.15
C PHE A 55 1.12 17.05 -6.27
N ASP A 56 -0.07 17.62 -6.34
CA ASP A 56 -1.32 16.89 -6.61
C ASP A 56 -1.26 16.16 -7.97
N TYR A 57 -0.67 16.78 -9.00
CA TYR A 57 -0.46 16.10 -10.28
C TYR A 57 0.49 14.89 -10.16
N ILE A 58 1.62 15.03 -9.47
CA ILE A 58 2.56 13.92 -9.27
C ILE A 58 1.91 12.81 -8.44
N LEU A 59 1.20 13.16 -7.37
CA LEU A 59 0.53 12.21 -6.50
C LEU A 59 -0.64 11.52 -7.18
N SER A 60 -1.41 12.21 -8.03
CA SER A 60 -2.51 11.60 -8.78
C SER A 60 -2.02 10.57 -9.78
N ARG A 61 -0.82 10.75 -10.37
CA ARG A 61 -0.16 9.72 -11.20
C ARG A 61 0.26 8.47 -10.44
N ALA A 62 0.57 8.58 -9.16
CA ALA A 62 1.00 7.44 -8.34
C ALA A 62 -0.18 6.75 -7.63
N TYR A 63 -1.08 7.55 -7.03
CA TYR A 63 -2.07 7.10 -6.04
C TYR A 63 -3.52 7.51 -6.39
N ASN A 64 -3.79 8.00 -7.61
CA ASN A 64 -5.12 8.40 -8.08
C ASN A 64 -5.89 9.30 -7.09
N ASP A 65 -5.20 10.27 -6.45
CA ASP A 65 -5.71 11.20 -5.43
C ASP A 65 -6.20 10.60 -4.10
N LYS A 66 -5.97 9.31 -3.87
CA LYS A 66 -6.37 8.63 -2.64
C LYS A 66 -5.30 8.78 -1.55
N ILE A 67 -5.37 9.87 -0.80
CA ILE A 67 -4.67 10.02 0.48
C ILE A 67 -5.68 9.75 1.60
N ASP A 68 -5.47 8.66 2.32
CA ASP A 68 -6.23 8.32 3.51
C ASP A 68 -5.76 9.15 4.71
N VAL A 69 -6.70 9.80 5.37
CA VAL A 69 -6.48 10.75 6.46
C VAL A 69 -7.46 10.46 7.58
N ASP A 70 -7.03 10.56 8.83
CA ASP A 70 -7.94 10.50 9.98
C ASP A 70 -8.60 11.88 10.19
N PRO A 71 -9.93 12.02 9.99
CA PRO A 71 -10.63 13.29 10.18
C PRO A 71 -10.54 13.81 11.63
N LYS A 72 -10.48 12.92 12.63
CA LYS A 72 -10.35 13.33 14.05
C LYS A 72 -8.98 13.94 14.31
N GLY A 73 -7.92 13.31 13.81
CA GLY A 73 -6.55 13.81 13.84
C GLY A 73 -6.40 15.17 13.16
N ILE A 74 -7.00 15.35 11.98
CA ILE A 74 -7.00 16.66 11.28
C ILE A 74 -7.65 17.74 12.14
N LYS A 75 -8.82 17.48 12.74
CA LYS A 75 -9.51 18.45 13.59
C LYS A 75 -8.69 18.84 14.82
N LYS A 76 -7.98 17.88 15.44
CA LYS A 76 -7.05 18.15 16.55
C LYS A 76 -5.89 19.02 16.10
N LEU A 77 -5.27 18.69 14.96
CA LEU A 77 -4.15 19.43 14.39
C LEU A 77 -4.53 20.87 14.06
N MET A 78 -5.69 21.10 13.42
CA MET A 78 -6.17 22.45 13.12
C MET A 78 -6.29 23.32 14.37
N LYS A 79 -6.84 22.77 15.47
CA LYS A 79 -6.95 23.48 16.75
C LYS A 79 -5.58 23.81 17.34
N LEU A 80 -4.60 22.91 17.20
CA LEU A 80 -3.23 23.12 17.69
C LEU A 80 -2.54 24.25 16.92
N MET A 81 -2.64 24.24 15.58
CA MET A 81 -2.01 25.22 14.68
C MET A 81 -2.59 26.63 14.81
N GLN A 82 -3.82 26.78 15.30
CA GLN A 82 -4.40 28.11 15.55
C GLN A 82 -3.68 28.88 16.66
N LYS A 83 -3.08 28.18 17.63
CA LYS A 83 -2.46 28.79 18.82
C LYS A 83 -0.94 28.70 18.81
N ASN A 84 -0.37 27.72 18.12
CA ASN A 84 1.05 27.40 18.20
C ASN A 84 1.67 27.19 16.81
N SER A 85 2.94 27.54 16.68
CA SER A 85 3.80 26.99 15.63
C SER A 85 3.92 25.48 15.78
N VAL A 86 4.07 24.78 14.66
CA VAL A 86 4.17 23.31 14.63
C VAL A 86 5.40 22.90 13.86
N ALA A 87 6.19 22.02 14.45
CA ALA A 87 7.26 21.28 13.83
C ALA A 87 6.74 19.88 13.47
N PHE A 88 6.49 19.64 12.17
CA PHE A 88 6.09 18.33 11.66
C PHE A 88 7.33 17.44 11.52
N ILE A 89 7.33 16.34 12.24
CA ILE A 89 8.46 15.41 12.29
C ILE A 89 8.07 14.16 11.50
N MET A 90 8.66 14.01 10.33
CA MET A 90 8.28 12.98 9.39
C MET A 90 9.24 11.79 9.41
N THR A 91 8.70 10.60 9.21
CA THR A 91 9.47 9.43 8.76
C THR A 91 9.88 9.60 7.30
N HIS A 92 10.95 8.95 6.85
CA HIS A 92 11.39 9.05 5.46
C HIS A 92 11.33 7.70 4.73
N LYS A 93 10.26 7.47 3.95
CA LYS A 93 10.07 6.25 3.17
C LYS A 93 10.26 6.48 1.66
N THR A 94 9.91 7.65 1.14
CA THR A 94 10.00 7.96 -0.29
C THR A 94 10.17 9.45 -0.56
N TYR A 95 10.56 9.82 -1.77
CA TYR A 95 10.55 11.22 -2.22
C TYR A 95 9.16 11.88 -2.18
N LEU A 96 8.10 11.06 -2.14
CA LEU A 96 6.71 11.55 -2.12
C LEU A 96 6.23 11.96 -0.72
N ASP A 97 6.98 11.69 0.35
CA ASP A 97 6.56 11.93 1.74
C ASP A 97 6.15 13.41 1.95
N THR A 98 7.05 14.33 1.62
CA THR A 98 6.82 15.77 1.75
C THR A 98 5.66 16.24 0.88
N LEU A 99 5.48 15.64 -0.31
CA LEU A 99 4.38 15.97 -1.20
C LEU A 99 3.04 15.57 -0.59
N VAL A 100 2.96 14.38 0.03
CA VAL A 100 1.76 13.90 0.73
C VAL A 100 1.40 14.82 1.89
N LEU A 101 2.37 15.24 2.71
CA LEU A 101 2.11 16.18 3.80
C LEU A 101 1.58 17.51 3.27
N ILE A 102 2.29 18.14 2.32
CA ILE A 102 1.93 19.46 1.80
C ILE A 102 0.56 19.44 1.13
N SER A 103 0.29 18.43 0.30
CA SER A 103 -1.00 18.28 -0.40
C SER A 103 -2.14 18.03 0.58
N THR A 104 -1.90 17.23 1.64
CA THR A 104 -2.88 17.02 2.70
C THR A 104 -3.20 18.32 3.43
N LEU A 105 -2.20 19.08 3.86
CA LEU A 105 -2.41 20.36 4.55
C LEU A 105 -3.17 21.36 3.67
N ALA A 106 -2.80 21.45 2.38
CA ALA A 106 -3.46 22.34 1.43
C ALA A 106 -4.93 21.98 1.19
N ARG A 107 -5.26 20.67 1.07
CA ARG A 107 -6.65 20.19 0.88
C ARG A 107 -7.58 20.58 2.03
N TYR A 108 -7.05 20.71 3.26
CA TYR A 108 -7.79 21.15 4.44
C TYR A 108 -7.65 22.65 4.75
N GLY A 109 -7.07 23.43 3.84
CA GLY A 109 -6.89 24.88 4.02
C GLY A 109 -5.90 25.25 5.13
N MET A 110 -5.01 24.33 5.53
CA MET A 110 -4.02 24.57 6.57
C MET A 110 -2.76 25.27 6.00
N PRO A 111 -2.05 26.06 6.83
CA PRO A 111 -0.75 26.63 6.46
C PRO A 111 0.25 25.55 6.06
N ILE A 112 1.09 25.86 5.06
CA ILE A 112 2.12 24.93 4.58
C ILE A 112 3.41 25.22 5.36
N PRO A 113 4.11 24.20 5.89
CA PRO A 113 5.34 24.42 6.65
C PRO A 113 6.53 24.73 5.74
N TYR A 114 7.50 25.48 6.29
CA TYR A 114 8.84 25.58 5.72
C TYR A 114 9.54 24.22 5.81
N SER A 115 10.16 23.79 4.72
CA SER A 115 10.81 22.48 4.62
C SER A 115 12.32 22.64 4.53
N PHE A 116 13.10 21.72 5.10
CA PHE A 116 14.57 21.72 4.95
C PHE A 116 15.00 20.73 3.84
N GLY A 117 15.90 21.16 2.96
CA GLY A 117 16.45 20.34 1.88
C GLY A 117 17.96 20.53 1.68
N GLY A 118 18.66 19.50 1.22
CA GLY A 118 20.10 19.59 0.95
C GLY A 118 20.41 20.50 -0.24
N SER A 119 21.48 21.30 -0.14
CA SER A 119 21.92 22.22 -1.21
C SER A 119 22.24 21.53 -2.55
N ASN A 120 22.47 20.22 -2.57
CA ASN A 120 22.66 19.43 -3.79
C ASN A 120 21.40 19.32 -4.67
N LEU A 121 20.22 19.68 -4.15
CA LEU A 121 18.97 19.73 -4.89
C LEU A 121 18.69 21.14 -5.47
N ALA A 122 19.57 22.11 -5.20
CA ALA A 122 19.37 23.52 -5.52
C ALA A 122 19.84 23.87 -6.95
N PHE A 123 19.14 23.37 -7.97
CA PHE A 123 19.44 23.70 -9.38
C PHE A 123 19.00 25.13 -9.75
N PRO A 124 19.68 25.82 -10.70
CA PRO A 124 19.25 27.14 -11.17
C PRO A 124 17.78 27.13 -11.64
N GLY A 125 16.99 28.14 -11.23
CA GLY A 125 15.53 28.21 -11.46
C GLY A 125 14.70 27.38 -10.47
N LEU A 126 15.06 26.11 -10.25
CA LEU A 126 14.38 25.21 -9.30
C LEU A 126 14.64 25.64 -7.84
N LYS A 127 15.83 26.15 -7.54
CA LYS A 127 16.20 26.78 -6.27
C LYS A 127 15.32 28.00 -5.98
N GLN A 128 15.09 28.86 -6.97
CA GLN A 128 14.29 30.08 -6.78
C GLN A 128 12.81 29.73 -6.56
N LEU A 129 12.27 28.79 -7.34
CA LEU A 129 10.92 28.29 -7.14
C LEU A 129 10.77 27.59 -5.78
N GLY A 130 11.75 26.77 -5.38
CA GLY A 130 11.80 26.11 -4.08
C GLY A 130 11.83 27.11 -2.92
N ASN A 131 12.74 28.09 -2.96
CA ASN A 131 12.82 29.15 -1.96
C ASN A 131 11.51 29.93 -1.86
N ASN A 132 10.87 30.22 -2.99
CA ASN A 132 9.58 30.92 -3.05
C ASN A 132 8.38 30.05 -2.61
N ALA A 133 8.57 28.74 -2.53
CA ALA A 133 7.59 27.78 -2.02
C ALA A 133 7.87 27.40 -0.54
N GLY A 134 8.87 28.00 0.11
CA GLY A 134 9.22 27.74 1.51
C GLY A 134 10.25 26.62 1.75
N LEU A 135 10.99 26.19 0.72
CA LEU A 135 12.11 25.25 0.88
C LEU A 135 13.39 25.99 1.29
N ILE A 136 13.95 25.62 2.43
CA ILE A 136 15.20 26.14 2.99
C ILE A 136 16.33 25.18 2.62
N PHE A 137 17.28 25.66 1.81
CA PHE A 137 18.44 24.84 1.44
C PHE A 137 19.55 24.95 2.48
N ILE A 138 19.99 23.80 3.01
CA ILE A 138 21.04 23.70 4.01
C ILE A 138 22.31 23.05 3.43
N ARG A 139 23.48 23.46 3.93
CA ARG A 139 24.78 22.86 3.59
C ARG A 139 24.87 21.43 4.15
N ARG A 140 25.57 20.53 3.45
CA ARG A 140 25.76 19.13 3.92
C ARG A 140 26.67 19.02 5.16
N SER A 141 27.66 19.90 5.28
CA SER A 141 28.54 19.99 6.45
C SER A 141 28.89 21.46 6.71
N PHE A 142 28.89 21.84 7.97
CA PHE A 142 29.22 23.18 8.46
C PHE A 142 29.67 23.10 9.93
N LYS A 143 30.41 22.03 10.27
CA LYS A 143 30.80 21.72 11.65
C LYS A 143 31.65 22.81 12.28
N ASP A 144 32.54 23.45 11.53
CA ASP A 144 33.47 24.46 12.06
C ASP A 144 33.03 25.90 11.75
N ASP A 145 31.92 26.07 11.02
CA ASP A 145 31.39 27.37 10.60
C ASP A 145 30.44 27.94 11.66
N LEU A 146 31.01 28.62 12.67
CA LEU A 146 30.23 29.23 13.77
C LEU A 146 29.26 30.31 13.27
N ILE A 147 29.62 31.04 12.21
CA ILE A 147 28.81 32.12 11.64
C ILE A 147 27.56 31.52 10.98
N TYR A 148 27.71 30.47 10.18
CA TYR A 148 26.58 29.78 9.56
C TYR A 148 25.65 29.15 10.61
N LYS A 149 26.20 28.56 11.67
CA LYS A 149 25.39 28.04 12.80
C LYS A 149 24.59 29.14 13.48
N ALA A 150 25.19 30.30 13.73
CA ALA A 150 24.49 31.45 14.31
C ALA A 150 23.39 31.97 13.38
N ALA A 151 23.68 32.10 12.08
CA ALA A 151 22.71 32.52 11.07
C ALA A 151 21.52 31.55 10.98
N LEU A 152 21.78 30.23 10.98
CA LEU A 152 20.73 29.20 10.93
C LEU A 152 19.81 29.26 12.15
N ARG A 153 20.39 29.36 13.36
CA ARG A 153 19.62 29.45 14.61
C ARG A 153 18.74 30.69 14.66
N HIS A 154 19.34 31.84 14.34
CA HIS A 154 18.61 33.10 14.29
C HIS A 154 17.50 33.06 13.24
N TYR A 155 17.79 32.55 12.04
CA TYR A 155 16.78 32.43 10.99
C TYR A 155 15.61 31.53 11.41
N ILE A 156 15.88 30.37 12.01
CA ILE A 156 14.83 29.50 12.57
C ILE A 156 14.02 30.21 13.65
N SER A 157 14.67 30.92 14.59
CA SER A 157 13.98 31.72 15.61
C SER A 157 13.01 32.71 14.96
N THR A 158 13.41 33.39 13.88
CA THR A 158 12.53 34.34 13.19
C THR A 158 11.31 33.68 12.53
N ILE A 159 11.41 32.43 12.09
CA ILE A 159 10.27 31.66 11.56
C ILE A 159 9.31 31.31 12.70
N ILE A 160 9.84 30.86 13.84
CA ILE A 160 9.04 30.54 15.03
C ILE A 160 8.32 31.78 15.58
N ASP A 161 9.00 32.93 15.66
CA ASP A 161 8.43 34.20 16.13
C ASP A 161 7.24 34.67 15.27
N LYS A 162 7.32 34.45 13.95
CA LYS A 162 6.21 34.75 13.03
C LYS A 162 4.99 33.86 13.22
N GLY A 163 5.12 32.74 13.92
CA GLY A 163 4.06 31.74 14.04
C GLY A 163 4.00 30.77 12.87
N ASP A 164 5.04 30.72 12.04
CA ASP A 164 5.12 29.81 10.91
C ASP A 164 5.46 28.38 11.37
N HIS A 165 5.25 27.41 10.48
CA HIS A 165 5.44 25.98 10.76
C HIS A 165 6.69 25.45 10.06
N LEU A 166 7.27 24.37 10.60
CA LEU A 166 8.50 23.73 10.10
C LEU A 166 8.23 22.25 9.80
N THR A 167 8.94 21.69 8.83
CA THR A 167 8.92 20.24 8.58
C THR A 167 10.28 19.72 8.11
N TRP A 168 10.64 18.52 8.54
CA TRP A 168 11.79 17.77 8.04
C TRP A 168 11.64 16.27 8.31
N ASN A 169 12.45 15.51 7.60
CA ASN A 169 12.60 14.07 7.81
C ASN A 169 13.66 13.83 8.89
N ILE A 170 13.25 13.29 10.05
CA ILE A 170 14.15 13.13 11.20
C ILE A 170 15.28 12.12 10.95
N GLU A 171 15.06 11.17 10.06
CA GLU A 171 16.00 10.09 9.70
C GLU A 171 17.17 10.58 8.84
N GLY A 172 17.01 11.70 8.12
CA GLY A 172 17.98 12.24 7.17
C GLY A 172 18.14 11.46 5.86
N THR A 173 17.78 10.17 5.82
CA THR A 173 17.78 9.34 4.60
C THR A 173 16.55 8.44 4.54
N ARG A 174 16.17 8.00 3.33
CA ARG A 174 15.04 7.07 3.13
C ARG A 174 15.31 5.70 3.77
N SER A 175 14.30 5.06 4.33
CA SER A 175 14.41 3.68 4.81
C SER A 175 14.62 2.69 3.66
N ARG A 176 15.58 1.78 3.82
CA ARG A 176 15.82 0.63 2.91
C ARG A 176 15.12 -0.65 3.36
N THR A 177 14.59 -0.67 4.58
CA THR A 177 13.96 -1.85 5.19
C THR A 177 12.47 -1.65 5.46
N GLY A 178 11.92 -0.46 5.20
CA GLY A 178 10.53 -0.10 5.49
C GLY A 178 10.27 0.32 6.94
N LYS A 179 11.26 0.14 7.82
CA LYS A 179 11.24 0.62 9.22
C LYS A 179 11.75 2.04 9.35
N ILE A 180 11.37 2.73 10.42
CA ILE A 180 11.97 4.02 10.79
C ILE A 180 13.47 3.81 11.08
N ILE A 181 14.32 4.72 10.62
CA ILE A 181 15.77 4.74 10.92
C ILE A 181 16.05 5.61 12.16
N TYR A 182 17.22 5.42 12.78
CA TYR A 182 17.71 6.27 13.86
C TYR A 182 17.71 7.76 13.48
N PRO A 183 17.31 8.64 14.41
CA PRO A 183 17.20 10.08 14.15
C PRO A 183 18.57 10.71 13.94
N LYS A 184 18.66 11.66 13.01
CA LYS A 184 19.79 12.59 12.89
C LYS A 184 19.49 13.85 13.68
N MET A 185 20.32 14.13 14.68
CA MET A 185 20.08 15.18 15.67
C MET A 185 20.30 16.61 15.13
N GLY A 186 20.97 16.77 13.99
CA GLY A 186 21.43 18.06 13.49
C GLY A 186 20.33 19.13 13.41
N ILE A 187 19.30 18.93 12.58
CA ILE A 187 18.23 19.91 12.41
C ILE A 187 17.37 20.06 13.66
N LEU A 188 17.09 18.95 14.35
CA LEU A 188 16.33 18.97 15.60
C LEU A 188 17.02 19.85 16.66
N LYS A 189 18.36 19.77 16.78
CA LYS A 189 19.17 20.62 17.65
C LYS A 189 18.99 22.10 17.30
N TYR A 190 19.13 22.47 16.04
CA TYR A 190 19.01 23.87 15.62
C TYR A 190 17.59 24.42 15.80
N ILE A 191 16.56 23.59 15.64
CA ILE A 191 15.18 24.00 15.94
C ILE A 191 15.00 24.25 17.43
N LYS A 192 15.53 23.38 18.29
CA LYS A 192 15.49 23.58 19.75
C LYS A 192 16.26 24.83 20.18
N GLU A 193 17.46 25.03 19.66
CA GLU A 193 18.26 26.23 19.96
C GLU A 193 17.58 27.51 19.44
N GLY A 194 16.91 27.44 18.29
CA GLY A 194 16.10 28.54 17.76
C GLY A 194 14.86 28.83 18.60
N GLU A 195 14.17 27.80 19.11
CA GLU A 195 13.04 27.97 20.05
C GLU A 195 13.46 28.71 21.32
N LEU A 196 14.62 28.35 21.90
CA LEU A 196 15.14 29.02 23.11
C LEU A 196 15.44 30.52 22.89
N GLN A 197 15.65 30.95 21.64
CA GLN A 197 15.89 32.35 21.30
C GLN A 197 14.61 33.13 20.92
N SER A 198 13.55 32.38 20.60
CA SER A 198 12.25 32.89 20.18
C SER A 198 11.38 33.31 21.37
N ALA A 199 10.46 34.23 21.12
CA ALA A 199 9.42 34.62 22.08
C ALA A 199 8.22 33.67 22.06
N ARG A 200 8.15 32.72 21.12
CA ARG A 200 7.05 31.76 20.97
C ARG A 200 7.57 30.33 21.09
N SER A 201 6.76 29.44 21.67
CA SER A 201 7.05 28.00 21.70
C SER A 201 6.62 27.31 20.41
N ILE A 202 7.31 26.23 20.03
CA ILE A 202 6.92 25.35 18.92
C ILE A 202 6.47 23.99 19.45
N LYS A 203 5.40 23.44 18.87
CA LYS A 203 4.91 22.10 19.22
C LYS A 203 5.42 21.07 18.22
N TYR A 204 6.02 19.99 18.72
CA TYR A 204 6.63 18.95 17.91
C TYR A 204 5.62 17.82 17.66
N VAL A 205 5.13 17.72 16.43
CA VAL A 205 4.07 16.78 16.02
C VAL A 205 4.67 15.65 15.18
N PRO A 206 4.63 14.39 15.65
CA PRO A 206 5.05 13.26 14.86
C PRO A 206 4.07 13.00 13.72
N VAL A 207 4.60 12.73 12.53
CA VAL A 207 3.85 12.44 11.31
C VAL A 207 4.33 11.11 10.75
N SER A 208 3.40 10.16 10.58
CA SER A 208 3.69 8.88 9.94
C SER A 208 2.93 8.78 8.62
N ILE A 209 3.67 8.44 7.56
CA ILE A 209 3.13 8.23 6.22
C ILE A 209 3.43 6.80 5.78
N VAL A 210 2.43 6.10 5.28
CA VAL A 210 2.57 4.76 4.71
C VAL A 210 1.87 4.68 3.36
N TYR A 211 2.19 3.65 2.61
CA TYR A 211 1.75 3.46 1.23
C TYR A 211 1.41 1.99 1.00
N ASP A 212 0.42 1.72 0.15
CA ASP A 212 0.15 0.36 -0.33
C ASP A 212 1.37 -0.15 -1.13
N LEU A 213 1.87 0.65 -2.09
CA LEU A 213 3.15 0.42 -2.77
C LEU A 213 3.93 1.72 -2.93
N ILE A 214 5.25 1.60 -2.99
CA ILE A 214 6.18 2.72 -3.19
C ILE A 214 6.99 2.47 -4.46
N PRO A 215 7.02 3.42 -5.42
CA PRO A 215 7.80 3.28 -6.65
C PRO A 215 9.30 3.00 -6.42
N ASP A 216 9.86 3.60 -5.37
CA ASP A 216 11.28 3.59 -5.03
C ASP A 216 11.76 2.24 -4.47
N VAL A 217 10.86 1.38 -3.97
CA VAL A 217 11.23 0.20 -3.17
C VAL A 217 12.11 -0.75 -3.96
N LYS A 218 11.83 -0.96 -5.25
CA LYS A 218 12.66 -1.85 -6.06
C LYS A 218 14.11 -1.38 -6.11
N GLU A 219 14.34 -0.10 -6.41
CA GLU A 219 15.68 0.48 -6.43
C GLU A 219 16.35 0.44 -5.05
N MET A 220 15.63 0.80 -3.98
CA MET A 220 16.18 0.78 -2.61
C MET A 220 16.58 -0.63 -2.15
N THR A 221 15.82 -1.65 -2.55
CA THR A 221 16.14 -3.05 -2.24
C THR A 221 17.29 -3.59 -3.09
N GLU A 222 17.45 -3.12 -4.33
CA GLU A 222 18.62 -3.42 -5.17
C GLU A 222 19.90 -2.77 -4.60
N GLU A 223 19.81 -1.52 -4.11
CA GLU A 223 20.89 -0.87 -3.35
C GLU A 223 21.27 -1.70 -2.11
N GLY A 224 20.27 -2.19 -1.36
CA GLY A 224 20.50 -3.06 -0.20
C GLY A 224 21.20 -4.39 -0.53
N LYS A 225 21.07 -4.89 -1.76
CA LYS A 225 21.79 -6.07 -2.26
C LYS A 225 23.24 -5.77 -2.70
N GLY A 226 23.71 -4.54 -2.50
CA GLY A 226 25.08 -4.12 -2.81
C GLY A 226 25.24 -3.33 -4.10
N GLN A 227 24.16 -2.97 -4.80
CA GLN A 227 24.28 -2.06 -5.94
C GLN A 227 24.62 -0.64 -5.48
N ALA A 228 25.48 0.05 -6.23
CA ALA A 228 25.87 1.41 -5.92
C ALA A 228 24.67 2.38 -6.04
N LYS A 229 24.57 3.32 -5.11
CA LYS A 229 23.56 4.37 -5.14
C LYS A 229 23.74 5.23 -6.40
N LYS A 230 22.68 5.44 -7.17
CA LYS A 230 22.69 6.33 -8.34
C LYS A 230 22.70 7.80 -7.92
N ALA A 231 23.45 8.61 -8.67
CA ALA A 231 23.57 10.04 -8.42
C ALA A 231 22.33 10.80 -8.93
N GLU A 232 21.47 11.19 -7.99
CA GLU A 232 20.20 11.89 -8.25
C GLU A 232 20.41 13.20 -9.02
N ASN A 233 19.88 13.29 -10.25
CA ASN A 233 19.90 14.50 -11.09
C ASN A 233 18.50 14.91 -11.60
N VAL A 234 18.38 16.10 -12.20
CA VAL A 234 17.09 16.63 -12.71
C VAL A 234 16.45 15.70 -13.75
N LYS A 235 17.26 15.10 -14.64
CA LYS A 235 16.78 14.15 -15.65
C LYS A 235 16.20 12.89 -14.99
N GLU A 236 16.83 12.41 -13.92
CA GLU A 236 16.33 11.29 -13.13
C GLU A 236 15.03 11.64 -12.41
N ALA A 237 14.90 12.84 -11.85
CA ALA A 237 13.64 13.30 -11.23
C ALA A 237 12.49 13.37 -12.25
N ILE A 238 12.75 13.88 -13.46
CA ILE A 238 11.75 13.90 -14.54
C ILE A 238 11.40 12.47 -14.99
N ASN A 239 12.41 11.61 -15.16
CA ASN A 239 12.20 10.21 -15.52
C ASN A 239 11.41 9.45 -14.45
N TYR A 240 11.65 9.74 -13.17
CA TYR A 240 10.91 9.21 -12.06
C TYR A 240 9.42 9.53 -12.20
N ILE A 241 9.08 10.82 -12.36
CA ILE A 241 7.69 11.27 -12.54
C ILE A 241 7.04 10.64 -13.79
N ASN A 242 7.77 10.54 -14.89
CA ASN A 242 7.26 9.95 -16.13
C ASN A 242 6.99 8.44 -16.01
N LYS A 243 7.75 7.74 -15.17
CA LYS A 243 7.57 6.31 -14.88
C LYS A 243 6.43 6.04 -13.89
N LEU A 244 5.95 7.05 -13.17
CA LEU A 244 4.77 6.90 -12.32
C LEU A 244 3.56 6.55 -13.19
N GLY A 245 3.03 5.35 -12.96
CA GLY A 245 1.74 4.87 -13.46
C GLY A 245 0.74 4.70 -12.32
N ASN A 246 -0.55 4.66 -12.66
CA ASN A 246 -1.69 4.76 -11.73
C ASN A 246 -1.95 3.53 -10.84
N ASP A 247 -0.94 2.71 -10.54
CA ASP A 247 -1.09 1.36 -9.99
C ASP A 247 -0.38 1.13 -8.64
N TYR A 248 -0.07 2.19 -7.87
CA TYR A 248 0.60 2.05 -6.55
C TYR A 248 -0.35 2.00 -5.34
N GLY A 249 -1.66 1.98 -5.57
CA GLY A 249 -2.66 1.91 -4.50
C GLY A 249 -2.90 3.27 -3.84
N ARG A 250 -2.74 3.37 -2.52
CA ARG A 250 -3.03 4.58 -1.74
C ARG A 250 -1.86 4.99 -0.86
N ALA A 251 -1.83 6.27 -0.50
CA ALA A 251 -1.03 6.79 0.61
C ALA A 251 -1.93 6.98 1.84
N ALA A 252 -1.40 6.84 3.03
CA ALA A 252 -2.09 7.16 4.27
C ALA A 252 -1.18 7.98 5.18
N ILE A 253 -1.74 9.01 5.81
CA ILE A 253 -1.02 9.91 6.72
C ILE A 253 -1.75 10.01 8.06
N ARG A 254 -0.99 10.02 9.15
CA ARG A 254 -1.48 10.26 10.51
C ARG A 254 -0.62 11.29 11.21
N PHE A 255 -1.27 12.05 12.08
CA PHE A 255 -0.67 13.07 12.92
C PHE A 255 -0.86 12.65 14.37
N GLY A 256 0.24 12.56 15.12
CA GLY A 256 0.18 12.19 16.54
C GLY A 256 0.03 13.39 17.46
N ASP A 257 -0.20 13.11 18.73
CA ASP A 257 -0.22 14.15 19.75
C ASP A 257 1.18 14.76 19.93
N PRO A 258 1.29 16.07 20.21
CA PRO A 258 2.58 16.72 20.36
C PRO A 258 3.40 16.08 21.49
N VAL A 259 4.72 16.04 21.32
CA VAL A 259 5.65 15.64 22.38
C VAL A 259 6.07 16.89 23.14
N GLU A 260 5.91 16.85 24.47
CA GLU A 260 6.37 17.90 25.37
C GLU A 260 7.73 17.53 25.93
N ILE A 261 8.49 18.55 26.34
CA ILE A 261 9.81 18.37 26.94
C ILE A 261 9.63 18.52 28.45
N ASP A 262 9.63 17.42 29.19
CA ASP A 262 9.66 17.46 30.66
C ASP A 262 11.10 17.62 31.18
N GLU A 263 11.29 18.47 32.20
CA GLU A 263 12.61 18.76 32.80
C GLU A 263 13.27 17.53 33.45
N ASP A 264 12.48 16.55 33.89
CA ASP A 264 12.91 15.33 34.61
C ASP A 264 13.48 14.21 33.72
N GLN A 265 13.49 14.37 32.39
CA GLN A 265 13.83 13.29 31.47
C GLN A 265 15.33 13.17 31.14
N GLN A 266 16.23 13.53 32.06
CA GLN A 266 17.68 13.43 31.87
C GLN A 266 18.19 12.01 32.13
N ALA A 267 18.64 11.29 31.11
CA ALA A 267 19.65 10.24 31.32
C ALA A 267 20.30 9.75 30.02
N ILE A 268 21.42 9.11 30.29
CA ILE A 268 22.55 8.86 29.41
C ILE A 268 22.27 7.65 28.53
N ILE A 269 22.57 7.76 27.24
CA ILE A 269 22.82 6.59 26.37
C ILE A 269 24.31 6.66 26.03
N PRO A 270 25.10 5.61 26.28
CA PRO A 270 26.50 5.56 25.89
C PRO A 270 26.62 5.43 24.36
N ASP A 271 27.60 6.19 23.87
CA ASP A 271 28.13 6.37 22.52
C ASP A 271 27.81 5.35 21.43
N MET A 272 27.35 5.87 20.29
CA MET A 272 27.87 5.45 18.98
C MET A 272 28.42 6.71 18.28
N GLU A 273 29.75 6.74 18.25
CA GLU A 273 30.76 7.61 17.62
C GLU A 273 30.39 8.97 16.98
N GLU A 274 31.04 9.97 17.60
CA GLU A 274 31.69 11.18 17.08
C GLU A 274 30.89 12.20 16.27
N ASP A 275 30.34 13.17 17.01
CA ASP A 275 30.69 14.59 16.86
C ASP A 275 30.26 15.37 18.11
N SER A 276 31.23 15.73 18.96
CA SER A 276 31.18 16.70 20.07
C SER A 276 29.82 16.98 20.75
N TYR A 277 29.54 16.26 21.83
CA TYR A 277 28.60 16.69 22.87
C TYR A 277 29.20 16.43 24.27
N ALA A 278 30.33 17.07 24.54
CA ALA A 278 30.72 17.33 25.92
C ALA A 278 29.69 18.31 26.52
N ASP A 279 29.06 17.88 27.61
CA ASP A 279 28.04 18.55 28.43
C ASP A 279 26.57 18.55 27.96
N LYS A 280 25.75 17.78 28.71
CA LYS A 280 24.27 17.77 28.87
C LYS A 280 23.43 16.90 27.91
N ASN A 281 23.18 15.67 28.36
CA ASN A 281 22.31 14.63 27.77
C ASN A 281 20.78 14.91 27.85
N THR A 282 20.23 15.76 26.97
CA THR A 282 18.78 16.05 26.92
C THR A 282 18.10 15.81 25.55
N LEU A 283 18.83 15.92 24.44
CA LEU A 283 18.25 15.89 23.09
C LEU A 283 17.93 14.47 22.55
N PRO A 284 18.76 13.43 22.79
CA PRO A 284 18.51 12.10 22.22
C PRO A 284 17.20 11.45 22.67
N ARG A 285 16.87 11.55 23.96
CA ARG A 285 15.63 10.96 24.51
C ARG A 285 14.38 11.54 23.90
N PHE A 286 14.34 12.85 23.72
CA PHE A 286 13.26 13.54 23.04
C PHE A 286 13.09 13.04 21.60
N ALA A 287 14.18 12.88 20.86
CA ALA A 287 14.14 12.32 19.51
C ALA A 287 13.64 10.86 19.48
N PHE A 288 14.04 10.04 20.45
CA PHE A 288 13.54 8.68 20.60
C PHE A 288 12.05 8.64 20.94
N GLU A 289 11.57 9.53 21.82
CA GLU A 289 10.13 9.62 22.14
C GLU A 289 9.32 10.04 20.90
N LEU A 290 9.82 11.01 20.12
CA LEU A 290 9.22 11.42 18.86
C LEU A 290 9.08 10.26 17.87
N ILE A 291 10.14 9.48 17.68
CA ILE A 291 10.11 8.28 16.84
C ILE A 291 9.16 7.22 17.39
N HIS A 292 9.16 7.01 18.70
CA HIS A 292 8.26 6.06 19.33
C HIS A 292 6.79 6.46 19.13
N LYS A 293 6.43 7.74 19.32
CA LYS A 293 5.09 8.24 19.02
C LYS A 293 4.76 8.14 17.53
N ALA A 294 5.72 8.43 16.64
CA ALA A 294 5.54 8.24 15.20
C ALA A 294 5.26 6.77 14.84
N ASN A 295 5.95 5.81 15.47
CA ASN A 295 5.73 4.38 15.31
C ASN A 295 4.34 3.93 15.78
N ALA A 296 3.88 4.47 16.91
CA ALA A 296 2.57 4.16 17.49
C ALA A 296 1.40 4.62 16.61
N ILE A 297 1.54 5.73 15.87
CA ILE A 297 0.48 6.24 14.97
C ILE A 297 0.59 5.70 13.54
N THR A 298 1.59 4.86 13.23
CA THR A 298 1.82 4.37 11.87
C THR A 298 0.61 3.56 11.37
N PRO A 299 -0.03 3.96 10.27
CA PRO A 299 -1.14 3.19 9.71
C PRO A 299 -0.68 1.83 9.18
N VAL A 300 -1.61 0.88 9.14
CA VAL A 300 -1.39 -0.47 8.67
C VAL A 300 -2.20 -0.69 7.40
N THR A 301 -1.50 -1.01 6.30
CA THR A 301 -2.10 -1.30 5.00
C THR A 301 -2.44 -2.78 4.89
N THR A 302 -3.48 -3.12 4.13
CA THR A 302 -3.77 -4.53 3.81
C THR A 302 -2.59 -5.19 3.09
N VAL A 303 -1.85 -4.44 2.26
CA VAL A 303 -0.62 -4.93 1.60
C VAL A 303 0.43 -5.37 2.62
N SER A 304 0.70 -4.56 3.65
CA SER A 304 1.67 -4.91 4.69
C SER A 304 1.32 -6.21 5.43
N LEU A 305 0.03 -6.41 5.72
CA LEU A 305 -0.45 -7.63 6.37
C LEU A 305 -0.39 -8.85 5.45
N VAL A 306 -0.75 -8.70 4.16
CA VAL A 306 -0.59 -9.78 3.18
C VAL A 306 0.88 -10.19 3.06
N CYS A 307 1.81 -9.24 2.92
CA CYS A 307 3.24 -9.52 2.92
C CYS A 307 3.69 -10.25 4.20
N HIS A 308 3.21 -9.82 5.37
CA HIS A 308 3.51 -10.48 6.64
C HIS A 308 3.05 -11.95 6.66
N THR A 309 1.81 -12.23 6.22
CA THR A 309 1.28 -13.60 6.14
C THR A 309 2.06 -14.47 5.15
N LEU A 310 2.40 -13.93 3.99
CA LEU A 310 3.16 -14.67 2.97
C LEU A 310 4.62 -14.90 3.36
N LEU A 311 5.25 -14.01 4.12
CA LEU A 311 6.60 -14.25 4.66
C LEU A 311 6.60 -15.38 5.69
N ASN A 312 5.48 -15.60 6.38
CA ASN A 312 5.35 -16.65 7.38
C ASN A 312 5.12 -18.06 6.77
N ASP A 313 4.32 -18.15 5.70
CA ASP A 313 3.84 -19.42 5.12
C ASP A 313 4.29 -19.68 3.66
N PHE A 314 4.92 -18.70 3.01
CA PHE A 314 5.44 -18.68 1.64
C PHE A 314 4.42 -18.87 0.51
N ALA A 315 3.40 -19.70 0.68
CA ALA A 315 2.35 -19.95 -0.31
C ALA A 315 1.00 -20.21 0.38
N LEU A 316 0.00 -19.40 0.06
CA LEU A 316 -1.34 -19.49 0.63
C LEU A 316 -2.41 -19.27 -0.44
N THR A 317 -3.55 -19.92 -0.29
CA THR A 317 -4.76 -19.60 -1.06
C THR A 317 -5.36 -18.27 -0.60
N LYS A 318 -6.19 -17.63 -1.45
CA LYS A 318 -6.87 -16.38 -1.08
C LYS A 318 -7.64 -16.49 0.25
N LYS A 319 -8.35 -17.61 0.46
CA LYS A 319 -9.12 -17.84 1.70
C LYS A 319 -8.24 -17.94 2.95
N GLU A 320 -7.09 -18.60 2.83
CA GLU A 320 -6.13 -18.69 3.94
C GLU A 320 -5.53 -17.30 4.25
N ILE A 321 -5.23 -16.51 3.22
CA ILE A 321 -4.79 -15.12 3.40
C ILE A 321 -5.90 -14.29 4.05
N GLU A 322 -7.15 -14.41 3.59
CA GLU A 322 -8.32 -13.76 4.20
C GLU A 322 -8.44 -14.07 5.68
N PHE A 323 -8.34 -15.34 6.04
CA PHE A 323 -8.39 -15.78 7.43
C PHE A 323 -7.25 -15.21 8.29
N LYS A 324 -5.99 -15.31 7.84
CA LYS A 324 -4.83 -14.84 8.61
C LYS A 324 -4.76 -13.32 8.71
N VAL A 325 -5.05 -12.60 7.61
CA VAL A 325 -5.08 -11.14 7.60
C VAL A 325 -6.22 -10.62 8.47
N ASN A 326 -7.40 -11.27 8.45
CA ASN A 326 -8.50 -10.88 9.35
C ASN A 326 -8.09 -10.99 10.82
N LYS A 327 -7.41 -12.07 11.22
CA LYS A 327 -6.87 -12.21 12.58
C LYS A 327 -5.88 -11.11 12.94
N LEU A 328 -4.95 -10.77 12.04
CA LEU A 328 -4.02 -9.66 12.25
C LEU A 328 -4.75 -8.32 12.40
N MET A 329 -5.75 -8.07 11.57
CA MET A 329 -6.58 -6.86 11.67
C MET A 329 -7.35 -6.83 13.00
N THR A 330 -7.94 -7.94 13.45
CA THR A 330 -8.59 -8.01 14.77
C THR A 330 -7.62 -7.70 15.89
N TYR A 331 -6.44 -8.32 15.87
CA TYR A 331 -5.41 -8.10 16.88
C TYR A 331 -4.97 -6.63 16.93
N ILE A 332 -4.65 -6.03 15.78
CA ILE A 332 -4.21 -4.63 15.70
C ILE A 332 -5.35 -3.68 16.07
N GLY A 333 -6.58 -3.95 15.61
CA GLY A 333 -7.76 -3.14 15.89
C GLY A 333 -8.11 -3.08 17.38
N GLN A 334 -7.98 -4.19 18.11
CA GLN A 334 -8.16 -4.23 19.57
C GLN A 334 -7.12 -3.38 20.32
N LYS A 335 -5.91 -3.25 19.77
CA LYS A 335 -4.84 -2.45 20.36
C LYS A 335 -5.02 -0.97 20.06
N GLN A 336 -5.32 -0.64 18.81
CA GLN A 336 -5.45 0.74 18.36
C GLN A 336 -6.35 0.80 17.12
N GLU A 337 -7.58 1.26 17.28
CA GLU A 337 -8.55 1.18 16.20
C GLU A 337 -8.21 2.06 14.98
N ASP A 338 -7.60 3.23 15.20
CA ASP A 338 -7.43 4.28 14.17
C ASP A 338 -6.27 4.02 13.19
N VAL A 339 -5.51 2.93 13.36
CA VAL A 339 -4.36 2.61 12.48
C VAL A 339 -4.75 1.76 11.28
N LEU A 340 -5.91 1.09 11.27
CA LEU A 340 -6.34 0.24 10.15
C LEU A 340 -7.00 1.07 9.04
N ILE A 341 -6.39 1.10 7.85
CA ILE A 341 -6.88 1.90 6.70
C ILE A 341 -8.18 1.33 6.09
N ASP A 342 -8.34 0.01 6.13
CA ASP A 342 -9.44 -0.70 5.47
C ASP A 342 -10.53 -1.18 6.43
N ARG A 343 -10.62 -0.56 7.61
CA ARG A 343 -11.65 -0.84 8.62
C ARG A 343 -13.06 -0.73 8.02
N GLY A 344 -13.95 -1.65 8.42
CA GLY A 344 -15.36 -1.70 8.00
C GLY A 344 -15.58 -2.11 6.53
N LYS A 345 -14.53 -2.37 5.76
CA LYS A 345 -14.65 -2.85 4.37
C LYS A 345 -14.72 -4.37 4.32
N LYS A 346 -15.36 -4.90 3.27
CA LYS A 346 -15.42 -6.34 3.00
C LYS A 346 -13.98 -6.88 2.78
N ILE A 347 -13.52 -7.75 3.68
CA ILE A 347 -12.13 -8.24 3.74
C ILE A 347 -11.66 -8.86 2.42
N GLY A 348 -12.53 -9.59 1.73
CA GLY A 348 -12.16 -10.23 0.48
C GLY A 348 -11.97 -9.27 -0.69
N VAL A 349 -12.55 -8.06 -0.64
CA VAL A 349 -12.32 -6.99 -1.62
C VAL A 349 -10.98 -6.30 -1.36
N THR A 350 -10.69 -6.00 -0.09
CA THR A 350 -9.45 -5.32 0.31
C THR A 350 -8.24 -6.21 0.06
N ILE A 351 -8.36 -7.51 0.37
CA ILE A 351 -7.31 -8.50 0.09
C ILE A 351 -7.15 -8.73 -1.40
N GLN A 352 -8.23 -8.83 -2.18
CA GLN A 352 -8.08 -8.94 -3.64
C GLN A 352 -7.37 -7.71 -4.22
N THR A 353 -7.67 -6.51 -3.72
CA THR A 353 -6.99 -5.28 -4.12
C THR A 353 -5.50 -5.35 -3.79
N ALA A 354 -5.13 -5.76 -2.58
CA ALA A 354 -3.74 -5.94 -2.18
C ALA A 354 -3.00 -6.99 -3.02
N LEU A 355 -3.65 -8.13 -3.31
CA LEU A 355 -3.09 -9.17 -4.19
C LEU A 355 -2.86 -8.65 -5.61
N ASN A 356 -3.82 -7.91 -6.17
CA ASN A 356 -3.70 -7.30 -7.50
C ASN A 356 -2.51 -6.32 -7.55
N LEU A 357 -2.35 -5.48 -6.52
CA LEU A 357 -1.22 -4.55 -6.42
C LEU A 357 0.12 -5.29 -6.35
N LEU A 358 0.23 -6.28 -5.45
CA LEU A 358 1.45 -7.09 -5.29
C LEU A 358 1.80 -7.91 -6.55
N GLN A 359 0.79 -8.42 -7.26
CA GLN A 359 0.99 -9.11 -8.55
C GLN A 359 1.43 -8.13 -9.65
N GLY A 360 0.82 -6.95 -9.73
CA GLY A 360 1.22 -5.89 -10.66
C GLY A 360 2.67 -5.45 -10.44
N ALA A 361 3.09 -5.36 -9.18
CA ALA A 361 4.47 -5.08 -8.78
C ALA A 361 5.42 -6.30 -8.94
N ARG A 362 4.91 -7.47 -9.31
CA ARG A 362 5.63 -8.75 -9.44
C ARG A 362 6.29 -9.25 -8.15
N ILE A 363 5.80 -8.83 -6.99
CA ILE A 363 6.27 -9.28 -5.67
C ILE A 363 5.73 -10.68 -5.36
N ILE A 364 4.48 -10.93 -5.77
CA ILE A 364 3.85 -12.23 -5.64
C ILE A 364 3.51 -12.81 -7.01
N GLN A 365 3.49 -14.13 -7.08
CA GLN A 365 3.02 -14.91 -8.22
C GLN A 365 1.82 -15.76 -7.82
N LYS A 366 1.01 -16.12 -8.81
CA LYS A 366 -0.18 -16.93 -8.63
C LYS A 366 -0.03 -18.24 -9.39
N SER A 367 -0.19 -19.37 -8.71
CA SER A 367 -0.19 -20.69 -9.33
C SER A 367 -1.62 -21.10 -9.70
N ARG A 368 -1.82 -21.47 -10.97
CA ARG A 368 -3.11 -21.94 -11.55
C ARG A 368 -4.28 -20.95 -11.38
N ALA A 369 -5.44 -21.34 -11.92
CA ALA A 369 -6.70 -20.62 -11.88
C ALA A 369 -7.70 -21.26 -10.91
N GLY A 370 -8.66 -20.47 -10.41
CA GLY A 370 -9.79 -20.95 -9.60
C GLY A 370 -9.54 -21.00 -8.08
N GLN A 371 -10.42 -21.69 -7.34
CA GLN A 371 -10.47 -21.64 -5.86
C GLN A 371 -9.23 -22.22 -5.16
N ARG A 372 -8.44 -23.03 -5.87
CA ARG A 372 -7.18 -23.61 -5.39
C ARG A 372 -5.96 -22.81 -5.83
N ALA A 373 -6.16 -21.61 -6.38
CA ALA A 373 -5.04 -20.77 -6.76
C ALA A 373 -4.24 -20.38 -5.51
N GLN A 374 -2.94 -20.65 -5.55
CA GLN A 374 -2.04 -20.27 -4.47
C GLN A 374 -1.27 -19.01 -4.87
N TYR A 375 -1.16 -18.10 -3.92
CA TYR A 375 -0.34 -16.92 -4.02
C TYR A 375 0.95 -17.19 -3.26
N SER A 376 2.09 -17.02 -3.92
CA SER A 376 3.40 -17.20 -3.31
C SER A 376 4.29 -16.00 -3.57
N LEU A 377 5.26 -15.77 -2.69
CA LEU A 377 6.30 -14.77 -2.93
C LEU A 377 7.17 -15.19 -4.13
N VAL A 378 7.56 -14.22 -4.94
CA VAL A 378 8.59 -14.42 -5.96
C VAL A 378 9.94 -14.49 -5.27
N SER A 379 10.75 -15.50 -5.59
CA SER A 379 12.00 -15.78 -4.86
C SER A 379 13.04 -14.66 -4.90
N THR A 380 12.99 -13.79 -5.91
CA THR A 380 13.89 -12.62 -6.02
C THR A 380 13.39 -11.39 -5.25
N GLU A 381 12.12 -11.40 -4.83
CA GLU A 381 11.38 -10.24 -4.28
C GLU A 381 11.06 -10.38 -2.79
N TYR A 382 11.76 -11.25 -2.05
CA TYR A 382 11.63 -11.34 -0.60
C TYR A 382 11.92 -10.00 0.10
N LEU A 383 12.97 -9.29 -0.34
CA LEU A 383 13.37 -8.03 0.30
C LEU A 383 12.31 -6.92 0.15
N PRO A 384 11.69 -6.69 -1.03
CA PRO A 384 10.48 -5.87 -1.13
C PRO A 384 9.31 -6.33 -0.25
N ALA A 385 9.04 -7.64 -0.17
CA ALA A 385 7.97 -8.13 0.70
C ALA A 385 8.26 -7.84 2.19
N THR A 386 9.49 -8.06 2.63
CA THR A 386 9.97 -7.71 3.98
C THR A 386 9.87 -6.21 4.23
N TYR A 387 10.18 -5.37 3.23
CA TYR A 387 10.00 -3.92 3.30
C TYR A 387 8.55 -3.54 3.65
N TYR A 388 7.58 -4.07 2.89
CA TYR A 388 6.17 -3.74 3.13
C TYR A 388 5.64 -4.35 4.43
N ALA A 389 6.04 -5.57 4.79
CA ALA A 389 5.67 -6.19 6.06
C ALA A 389 6.20 -5.38 7.26
N ASN A 390 7.40 -4.82 7.15
CA ASN A 390 8.02 -4.02 8.20
C ASN A 390 7.26 -2.73 8.53
N MET A 391 6.43 -2.23 7.61
CA MET A 391 5.58 -1.06 7.86
C MET A 391 4.51 -1.33 8.95
N ALA A 392 4.17 -2.60 9.22
CA ALA A 392 3.30 -3.01 10.31
C ALA A 392 4.05 -3.55 11.54
N SER A 393 5.38 -3.69 11.47
CA SER A 393 6.17 -4.37 12.51
C SER A 393 6.11 -3.71 13.89
N SER A 394 5.97 -2.38 13.95
CA SER A 394 5.87 -1.61 15.21
C SER A 394 4.65 -2.03 16.06
N HIS A 395 3.60 -2.55 15.42
CA HIS A 395 2.38 -2.99 16.10
C HIS A 395 2.47 -4.42 16.63
N LEU A 396 3.39 -5.22 16.09
CA LEU A 396 3.41 -6.68 16.26
C LEU A 396 4.63 -7.21 17.04
N TYR A 397 5.72 -6.45 17.16
CA TYR A 397 6.96 -6.97 17.78
C TYR A 397 6.83 -7.32 19.27
N HIS A 398 5.94 -6.64 20.03
CA HIS A 398 5.67 -7.01 21.42
C HIS A 398 5.13 -8.43 21.52
N GLN A 399 4.18 -8.79 20.64
CA GLN A 399 3.63 -10.14 20.55
C GLN A 399 4.72 -11.14 20.14
N ALA A 400 5.57 -10.79 19.19
CA ALA A 400 6.71 -11.62 18.81
C ALA A 400 7.63 -11.94 20.00
N PHE A 401 7.90 -10.96 20.87
CA PHE A 401 8.73 -11.18 22.06
C PHE A 401 8.03 -12.04 23.10
N ILE A 402 6.73 -11.83 23.33
CA ILE A 402 5.92 -12.65 24.22
C ILE A 402 5.94 -14.11 23.75
N GLU A 403 5.72 -14.37 22.46
CA GLU A 403 5.78 -15.72 21.88
C GLU A 403 7.13 -16.38 22.17
N MET A 404 8.24 -15.68 21.89
CA MET A 404 9.60 -16.20 22.08
C MET A 404 9.94 -16.47 23.55
N ALA A 405 9.49 -15.60 24.46
CA ALA A 405 9.71 -15.73 25.89
C ALA A 405 8.84 -16.83 26.52
N LEU A 406 7.59 -16.98 26.07
CA LEU A 406 6.73 -18.09 26.51
C LEU A 406 7.32 -19.45 26.11
N VAL A 407 7.93 -19.55 24.91
CA VAL A 407 8.57 -20.80 24.49
C VAL A 407 9.79 -21.13 25.35
N LYS A 408 10.56 -20.12 25.77
CA LYS A 408 11.71 -20.31 26.66
C LYS A 408 11.31 -20.93 28.00
N ILE A 409 10.22 -20.46 28.59
CA ILE A 409 9.78 -20.90 29.92
C ILE A 409 8.85 -22.13 29.90
N LYS A 410 8.51 -22.66 28.72
CA LYS A 410 7.44 -23.67 28.60
C LYS A 410 7.69 -24.93 29.43
N ASP A 411 8.96 -25.33 29.58
CA ASP A 411 9.39 -26.52 30.32
C ASP A 411 10.03 -26.18 31.69
N ASP A 412 10.17 -24.90 32.03
CA ASP A 412 10.83 -24.44 33.25
C ASP A 412 9.92 -24.66 34.46
N LYS A 413 10.22 -25.61 35.36
CA LYS A 413 9.40 -25.89 36.55
C LYS A 413 9.87 -25.18 37.82
N SER A 414 10.76 -24.19 37.70
CA SER A 414 11.26 -23.44 38.86
C SER A 414 10.21 -22.47 39.42
N SER A 415 10.38 -22.10 40.69
CA SER A 415 9.59 -21.02 41.32
C SER A 415 9.89 -19.64 40.73
N ASN A 416 10.97 -19.51 39.97
CA ASN A 416 11.42 -18.27 39.32
C ASN A 416 10.93 -18.13 37.88
N ARG A 417 10.01 -19.00 37.41
CA ARG A 417 9.51 -19.02 36.01
C ARG A 417 9.09 -17.63 35.50
N ILE A 418 8.36 -16.86 36.30
CA ILE A 418 7.95 -15.50 35.92
C ILE A 418 9.12 -14.52 35.82
N THR A 419 10.14 -14.67 36.66
CA THR A 419 11.37 -13.88 36.58
C THR A 419 12.12 -14.22 35.30
N ASN A 420 12.27 -15.51 34.99
CA ASN A 420 12.92 -16.00 33.77
C ASN A 420 12.20 -15.51 32.51
N PHE A 421 10.86 -15.40 32.54
CA PHE A 421 10.08 -14.79 31.46
C PHE A 421 10.50 -13.33 31.21
N TRP A 422 10.54 -12.51 32.27
CA TRP A 422 10.90 -11.10 32.15
C TRP A 422 12.36 -10.88 31.79
N GLU A 423 13.27 -11.71 32.30
CA GLU A 423 14.67 -11.73 31.89
C GLU A 423 14.80 -11.99 30.40
N GLU A 424 14.06 -12.96 29.86
CA GLU A 424 14.06 -13.27 28.44
C GLU A 424 13.47 -12.13 27.60
N ILE A 425 12.38 -11.48 28.03
CA ILE A 425 11.85 -10.28 27.39
C ILE A 425 12.92 -9.17 27.30
N MET A 426 13.68 -8.95 28.37
CA MET A 426 14.76 -7.95 28.39
C MET A 426 15.95 -8.37 27.53
N ARG A 427 16.24 -9.67 27.45
CA ARG A 427 17.27 -10.23 26.56
C ARG A 427 16.93 -10.02 25.10
N LEU A 428 15.69 -10.30 24.70
CA LEU A 428 15.16 -10.05 23.35
C LEU A 428 15.18 -8.56 23.01
N ARG A 429 14.73 -7.71 23.93
CA ARG A 429 14.82 -6.25 23.80
C ARG A 429 16.26 -5.77 23.57
N ASN A 430 17.24 -6.37 24.24
CA ASN A 430 18.64 -6.01 24.06
C ASN A 430 19.20 -6.49 22.72
N LEU A 431 18.89 -7.73 22.30
CA LEU A 431 19.32 -8.29 21.02
C LEU A 431 18.83 -7.45 19.85
N PHE A 432 17.52 -7.16 19.81
CA PHE A 432 16.90 -6.41 18.71
C PHE A 432 16.88 -4.88 18.93
N LYS A 433 17.80 -4.31 19.73
CA LYS A 433 17.80 -2.87 20.04
C LYS A 433 18.16 -1.97 18.88
N PHE A 434 18.84 -2.50 17.88
CA PHE A 434 19.13 -1.80 16.63
C PHE A 434 18.04 -2.01 15.56
N GLU A 435 17.04 -2.84 15.86
CA GLU A 435 15.96 -3.17 14.95
C GLU A 435 14.63 -2.50 15.27
N PHE A 436 14.34 -2.27 16.55
CA PHE A 436 13.10 -1.64 17.01
C PHE A 436 13.38 -0.51 18.01
N PHE A 437 12.44 0.43 18.09
CA PHE A 437 12.49 1.53 19.06
C PHE A 437 11.58 1.24 20.26
N TYR A 438 12.20 1.15 21.43
CA TYR A 438 11.51 0.85 22.68
C TYR A 438 11.38 2.07 23.57
N THR A 439 10.35 2.06 24.41
CA THR A 439 10.28 2.93 25.58
C THR A 439 11.33 2.53 26.63
N ASN A 440 11.42 3.31 27.72
CA ASN A 440 12.25 2.94 28.86
C ASN A 440 11.81 1.60 29.47
N LYS A 441 12.70 0.91 30.21
CA LYS A 441 12.44 -0.46 30.69
C LYS A 441 11.13 -0.60 31.48
N PRO A 442 10.76 0.31 32.41
CA PRO A 442 9.49 0.20 33.13
C PRO A 442 8.25 0.33 32.24
N LYS A 443 8.23 1.33 31.35
CA LYS A 443 7.10 1.55 30.42
C LYS A 443 6.99 0.40 29.42
N PHE A 444 8.11 -0.10 28.92
CA PHE A 444 8.16 -1.25 28.03
C PHE A 444 7.58 -2.51 28.69
N SER A 445 7.90 -2.74 29.97
CA SER A 445 7.34 -3.87 30.72
C SER A 445 5.81 -3.74 30.87
N SER A 446 5.33 -2.51 31.09
CA SER A 446 3.89 -2.21 31.16
C SER A 446 3.19 -2.43 29.80
N GLU A 447 3.86 -2.12 28.70
CA GLU A 447 3.38 -2.35 27.33
C GLU A 447 3.25 -3.86 27.03
N ILE A 448 4.27 -4.66 27.40
CA ILE A 448 4.24 -6.14 27.29
C ILE A 448 3.11 -6.73 28.16
N GLU A 449 2.96 -6.24 29.38
CA GLU A 449 1.88 -6.67 30.27
C GLU A 449 0.50 -6.36 29.69
N ALA A 450 0.31 -5.17 29.09
CA ALA A 450 -0.94 -4.81 28.45
C ALA A 450 -1.28 -5.74 27.28
N GLU A 451 -0.27 -6.19 26.51
CA GLU A 451 -0.45 -7.21 25.47
C GLU A 451 -0.84 -8.57 26.05
N LEU A 452 -0.17 -9.01 27.12
CA LEU A 452 -0.50 -10.26 27.79
C LEU A 452 -1.92 -10.27 28.37
N ILE A 453 -2.40 -9.15 28.91
CA ILE A 453 -3.78 -9.02 29.42
C ILE A 453 -4.82 -9.10 28.30
N ARG A 454 -4.53 -8.51 27.12
CA ARG A 454 -5.38 -8.64 25.93
C ARG A 454 -5.49 -10.09 25.48
N PHE A 455 -4.39 -10.82 25.59
CA PHE A 455 -4.32 -12.23 25.21
C PHE A 455 -5.04 -13.15 26.21
N ASP A 456 -4.71 -13.05 27.50
CA ASP A 456 -5.32 -13.85 28.55
C ASP A 456 -5.27 -13.09 29.88
N LYS A 457 -6.44 -12.69 30.40
CA LYS A 457 -6.53 -11.97 31.69
C LYS A 457 -5.89 -12.73 32.86
N ASN A 458 -5.80 -14.06 32.78
CA ASN A 458 -5.23 -14.94 33.81
C ASN A 458 -3.78 -15.35 33.52
N TRP A 459 -3.10 -14.74 32.55
CA TRP A 459 -1.73 -15.11 32.15
C TRP A 459 -0.76 -15.18 33.34
N ARG A 460 -0.86 -14.24 34.30
CA ARG A 460 0.01 -14.22 35.49
C ARG A 460 -0.11 -15.45 36.34
N ALA A 461 -1.33 -15.94 36.56
CA ALA A 461 -1.56 -17.13 37.37
C ALA A 461 -0.94 -18.35 36.68
N VAL A 462 -1.06 -18.45 35.36
CA VAL A 462 -0.50 -19.56 34.57
C VAL A 462 1.03 -19.53 34.55
N VAL A 463 1.63 -18.35 34.36
CA VAL A 463 3.10 -18.19 34.31
C VAL A 463 3.74 -18.26 35.70
N SER A 464 3.01 -17.91 36.77
CA SER A 464 3.54 -17.98 38.14
C SER A 464 3.39 -19.36 38.78
N ASP A 465 2.46 -20.19 38.30
CA ASP A 465 2.29 -21.56 38.78
C ASP A 465 3.33 -22.50 38.15
N PRO A 466 4.26 -23.11 38.92
CA PRO A 466 5.21 -24.09 38.39
C PRO A 466 4.57 -25.34 37.79
N LYS A 467 3.30 -25.63 38.14
CA LYS A 467 2.49 -26.70 37.55
C LYS A 467 1.57 -26.21 36.43
N GLY A 468 1.54 -24.91 36.16
CA GLY A 468 0.75 -24.30 35.10
C GLY A 468 1.21 -24.78 33.72
N ASP A 469 0.24 -25.07 32.84
CA ASP A 469 0.50 -25.49 31.45
C ASP A 469 0.62 -24.27 30.54
N ILE A 470 1.86 -23.88 30.21
CA ILE A 470 2.13 -22.81 29.23
C ILE A 470 1.61 -23.19 27.83
N SER A 471 1.50 -24.48 27.52
CA SER A 471 0.92 -24.95 26.25
C SER A 471 -0.55 -24.60 26.11
N ALA A 472 -1.27 -24.42 27.23
CA ALA A 472 -2.64 -23.95 27.22
C ALA A 472 -2.75 -22.49 26.76
N LEU A 473 -1.73 -21.66 27.03
CA LEU A 473 -1.65 -20.30 26.46
C LEU A 473 -1.49 -20.41 24.94
N PHE A 474 -0.53 -21.19 24.44
CA PHE A 474 -0.34 -21.34 22.98
C PHE A 474 -1.56 -21.89 22.23
N LYS A 475 -2.36 -22.77 22.85
CA LYS A 475 -3.60 -23.28 22.23
C LYS A 475 -4.67 -22.21 22.04
N LYS A 476 -4.65 -21.13 22.83
CA LYS A 476 -5.52 -19.96 22.64
C LYS A 476 -5.00 -19.03 21.55
N GLN A 477 -3.75 -19.22 21.12
CA GLN A 477 -3.13 -18.41 20.10
C GLN A 477 -3.41 -18.97 18.71
N ASP A 478 -4.21 -18.22 17.97
CA ASP A 478 -4.70 -18.58 16.64
C ASP A 478 -3.77 -18.14 15.50
N LEU A 479 -2.72 -17.37 15.79
CA LEU A 479 -1.73 -16.89 14.84
C LEU A 479 -0.43 -16.51 15.56
N PHE A 480 0.71 -16.87 14.97
CA PHE A 480 2.04 -16.48 15.46
C PHE A 480 2.67 -15.45 14.52
N VAL A 481 3.27 -14.40 15.08
CA VAL A 481 3.86 -13.30 14.30
C VAL A 481 5.40 -13.26 14.37
N SER A 482 5.99 -13.93 15.36
CA SER A 482 7.43 -13.94 15.61
C SER A 482 8.28 -14.31 14.42
N ARG A 483 7.94 -15.35 13.66
CA ARG A 483 8.75 -15.78 12.50
C ARG A 483 8.76 -14.75 11.36
N ALA A 484 7.63 -14.15 11.03
CA ALA A 484 7.57 -13.14 9.99
C ALA A 484 8.39 -11.89 10.36
N ILE A 485 8.39 -11.53 11.64
CA ILE A 485 9.03 -10.31 12.15
C ILE A 485 10.52 -10.53 12.42
N LEU A 486 10.88 -11.59 13.15
CA LEU A 486 12.22 -11.71 13.75
C LEU A 486 13.22 -12.48 12.89
N LEU A 487 12.76 -13.37 12.00
CA LEU A 487 13.64 -14.31 11.30
C LEU A 487 14.73 -13.62 10.48
N SER A 488 14.40 -12.58 9.71
CA SER A 488 15.37 -11.89 8.86
C SER A 488 16.46 -11.18 9.69
N TYR A 489 16.13 -10.69 10.90
CA TYR A 489 17.10 -10.06 11.81
C TYR A 489 17.98 -11.11 12.49
N LEU A 490 17.36 -12.18 12.99
CA LEU A 490 18.07 -13.27 13.65
C LEU A 490 19.08 -13.94 12.69
N GLU A 491 18.70 -14.12 11.43
CA GLU A 491 19.60 -14.67 10.41
C GLU A 491 20.72 -13.68 10.06
N ALA A 492 20.46 -12.36 10.04
CA ALA A 492 21.50 -11.37 9.83
C ALA A 492 22.53 -11.36 10.98
N ASP A 493 22.06 -11.47 12.24
CA ASP A 493 22.92 -11.64 13.42
C ASP A 493 23.77 -12.91 13.30
N LYS A 494 23.18 -14.01 12.83
CA LYS A 494 23.92 -15.26 12.57
C LYS A 494 25.01 -15.05 11.53
N VAL A 495 24.73 -14.37 10.42
CA VAL A 495 25.72 -14.10 9.38
C VAL A 495 26.90 -13.33 9.96
N VAL A 496 26.64 -12.23 10.67
CA VAL A 496 27.70 -11.41 11.30
C VAL A 496 28.50 -12.21 12.32
N CYS A 497 27.83 -12.98 13.18
CA CYS A 497 28.49 -13.83 14.18
C CYS A 497 29.42 -14.87 13.53
N HIS A 498 28.98 -15.52 12.44
CA HIS A 498 29.82 -16.49 11.72
C HIS A 498 30.98 -15.81 10.99
N THR A 499 30.77 -14.62 10.41
CA THR A 499 31.83 -13.86 9.74
C THR A 499 32.91 -13.44 10.75
N LEU A 500 32.52 -12.93 11.92
CA LEU A 500 33.46 -12.58 13.02
C LEU A 500 34.23 -13.80 13.53
N ASN A 501 33.55 -14.93 13.70
CA ASN A 501 34.20 -16.15 14.18
C ASN A 501 35.23 -16.73 13.17
N SER A 502 35.11 -16.36 11.89
CA SER A 502 36.07 -16.71 10.83
C SER A 502 37.01 -15.56 10.44
N TRP A 503 36.98 -14.44 11.16
CA TRP A 503 37.78 -13.26 10.84
C TRP A 503 39.25 -13.50 11.21
N ASP A 504 40.17 -13.14 10.31
CA ASP A 504 41.60 -13.18 10.60
C ASP A 504 41.97 -11.93 11.41
N VAL A 505 42.46 -12.12 12.63
CA VAL A 505 42.82 -11.01 13.53
C VAL A 505 44.03 -10.21 13.04
N GLU A 506 44.79 -10.74 12.07
CA GLU A 506 45.86 -10.00 11.41
C GLU A 506 45.36 -9.01 10.36
N ASP A 507 44.12 -9.19 9.87
CA ASP A 507 43.49 -8.26 8.92
C ASP A 507 42.95 -7.02 9.65
N ASP A 508 43.13 -5.85 9.02
CA ASP A 508 42.58 -4.59 9.53
C ASP A 508 41.05 -4.62 9.49
N PHE A 509 40.41 -4.29 10.62
CA PHE A 509 38.95 -4.29 10.71
C PHE A 509 38.36 -2.98 10.16
N ASN A 510 37.65 -3.08 9.03
CA ASN A 510 36.88 -2.00 8.44
C ASN A 510 35.41 -2.43 8.26
N ASP A 511 34.47 -1.58 8.66
CA ASP A 511 33.03 -1.87 8.57
C ASP A 511 32.58 -2.20 7.15
N ASP A 512 33.00 -1.45 6.14
CA ASP A 512 32.54 -1.63 4.77
C ASP A 512 33.07 -2.96 4.19
N ASP A 513 34.35 -3.26 4.41
CA ASP A 513 34.99 -4.51 3.96
C ASP A 513 34.38 -5.72 4.69
N PHE A 514 34.14 -5.59 6.00
CA PHE A 514 33.49 -6.62 6.80
C PHE A 514 32.07 -6.90 6.29
N ILE A 515 31.28 -5.86 5.99
CA ILE A 515 29.91 -6.03 5.48
C ILE A 515 29.91 -6.71 4.12
N ASP A 516 30.83 -6.36 3.22
CA ASP A 516 30.93 -7.02 1.92
C ASP A 516 31.34 -8.50 2.06
N LEU A 517 32.24 -8.83 2.99
CA LEU A 517 32.55 -10.23 3.34
C LEU A 517 31.34 -10.96 3.96
N ALA A 518 30.62 -10.31 4.87
CA ALA A 518 29.42 -10.87 5.49
C ALA A 518 28.32 -11.14 4.44
N MET A 519 28.17 -10.29 3.43
CA MET A 519 27.27 -10.55 2.31
C MET A 519 27.66 -11.80 1.51
N PHE A 520 28.96 -12.05 1.32
CA PHE A 520 29.43 -13.28 0.69
C PHE A 520 29.18 -14.49 1.60
N LYS A 521 29.57 -14.38 2.88
CA LYS A 521 29.39 -15.45 3.89
C LYS A 521 27.93 -15.83 4.06
N GLY A 522 27.01 -14.87 4.05
CA GLY A 522 25.58 -15.14 4.16
C GLY A 522 25.04 -15.98 3.01
N LYS A 523 25.54 -15.80 1.77
CA LYS A 523 25.17 -16.67 0.64
C LYS A 523 25.68 -18.10 0.84
N GLU A 524 26.90 -18.25 1.35
CA GLU A 524 27.48 -19.55 1.71
C GLU A 524 26.62 -20.25 2.79
N LEU A 525 26.29 -19.55 3.87
CA LEU A 525 25.44 -20.06 4.95
C LEU A 525 24.05 -20.45 4.46
N HIS A 526 23.50 -19.71 3.50
CA HIS A 526 22.23 -20.06 2.88
C HIS A 526 22.33 -21.39 2.10
N TRP A 527 23.39 -21.59 1.32
CA TRP A 527 23.62 -22.85 0.59
C TRP A 527 23.87 -24.03 1.53
N GLN A 528 24.46 -23.78 2.70
CA GLN A 528 24.64 -24.77 3.76
C GLN A 528 23.37 -25.01 4.60
N SER A 529 22.26 -24.31 4.31
CA SER A 529 21.01 -24.36 5.09
C SER A 529 21.13 -23.87 6.54
N ASN A 530 22.16 -23.09 6.87
CA ASN A 530 22.34 -22.45 8.18
C ASN A 530 21.45 -21.19 8.33
N ILE A 531 21.11 -20.56 7.21
CA ILE A 531 20.06 -19.52 7.14
C ILE A 531 19.07 -19.86 6.02
N THR A 532 17.82 -19.44 6.21
CA THR A 532 16.72 -19.78 5.30
C THR A 532 16.41 -18.71 4.28
N ARG A 533 16.59 -17.42 4.61
CA ARG A 533 16.23 -16.32 3.70
C ARG A 533 17.43 -15.51 3.25
N LEU A 534 17.47 -15.20 1.96
CA LEU A 534 18.52 -14.36 1.37
C LEU A 534 18.32 -12.86 1.60
N ASP A 535 17.14 -12.40 2.04
CA ASP A 535 16.90 -10.98 2.37
C ASP A 535 17.68 -10.55 3.62
N SER A 536 17.90 -11.46 4.59
CA SER A 536 18.74 -11.26 5.79
C SER A 536 20.19 -10.88 5.46
N VAL A 537 20.68 -11.25 4.26
CA VAL A 537 22.04 -11.00 3.78
C VAL A 537 22.20 -9.61 3.14
N SER A 538 21.17 -8.77 3.16
CA SER A 538 21.27 -7.40 2.62
C SER A 538 21.98 -6.45 3.59
N LYS A 539 22.71 -5.47 3.04
CA LYS A 539 23.53 -4.51 3.81
C LYS A 539 22.79 -3.88 4.99
N PRO A 540 21.53 -3.42 4.87
CA PRO A 540 20.85 -2.77 6.00
C PRO A 540 20.68 -3.66 7.24
N PHE A 541 20.43 -4.96 7.07
CA PHE A 541 20.29 -5.87 8.22
C PHE A 541 21.66 -6.23 8.80
N LEU A 542 22.66 -6.50 7.94
CA LEU A 542 24.02 -6.80 8.38
C LEU A 542 24.66 -5.63 9.14
N ILE A 543 24.41 -4.38 8.73
CA ILE A 543 24.89 -3.19 9.44
C ILE A 543 24.30 -3.10 10.86
N ASN A 544 23.01 -3.44 11.02
CA ASN A 544 22.39 -3.42 12.35
C ASN A 544 22.92 -4.56 13.24
N ALA A 545 23.11 -5.76 12.68
CA ALA A 545 23.75 -6.87 13.37
C ALA A 545 25.20 -6.53 13.78
N LEU A 546 25.96 -5.87 12.90
CA LEU A 546 27.31 -5.38 13.22
C LEU A 546 27.28 -4.32 14.34
N ARG A 547 26.31 -3.41 14.34
CA ARG A 547 26.13 -2.46 15.47
C ARG A 547 25.86 -3.17 16.79
N PHE A 548 25.10 -4.27 16.76
CA PHE A 548 24.94 -5.12 17.94
C PHE A 548 26.27 -5.70 18.39
N ALA A 549 27.02 -6.33 17.49
CA ALA A 549 28.33 -6.93 17.80
C ALA A 549 29.30 -5.89 18.38
N LYS A 550 29.37 -4.69 17.79
CA LYS A 550 30.16 -3.56 18.30
C LYS A 550 29.75 -3.17 19.72
N ASN A 551 28.46 -2.98 19.96
CA ASN A 551 27.97 -2.61 21.28
C ASN A 551 28.16 -3.71 22.34
N ALA A 552 28.22 -4.97 21.92
CA ALA A 552 28.52 -6.11 22.77
C ALA A 552 30.03 -6.38 22.94
N ASN A 553 30.91 -5.57 22.33
CA ASN A 553 32.36 -5.74 22.30
C ASN A 553 32.81 -7.08 21.69
N LEU A 554 32.11 -7.56 20.66
CA LEU A 554 32.39 -8.83 19.97
C LEU A 554 33.19 -8.65 18.67
N ILE A 555 33.62 -7.44 18.36
CA ILE A 555 34.47 -7.13 17.20
C ILE A 555 35.96 -7.22 17.55
N PRO A 556 36.87 -7.36 16.58
CA PRO A 556 38.30 -7.32 16.84
C PRO A 556 38.72 -5.98 17.44
N VAL A 557 39.42 -6.03 18.58
CA VAL A 557 40.05 -4.85 19.21
C VAL A 557 41.51 -5.19 19.49
N GLU A 558 42.44 -4.34 19.03
CA GLU A 558 43.89 -4.57 19.16
C GLU A 558 44.33 -5.97 18.67
N ARG A 559 43.74 -6.46 17.57
CA ARG A 559 43.98 -7.81 17.01
C ARG A 559 43.61 -8.97 17.95
N THR A 560 42.67 -8.75 18.86
CA THR A 560 42.11 -9.79 19.73
C THR A 560 40.60 -9.89 19.55
N LEU A 561 40.07 -11.11 19.67
CA LEU A 561 38.65 -11.43 19.55
C LEU A 561 38.17 -12.21 20.77
N ASP A 562 36.98 -11.88 21.27
CA ASP A 562 36.29 -12.61 22.33
C ASP A 562 35.57 -13.85 21.76
N TYR A 563 36.32 -14.93 21.56
CA TYR A 563 35.77 -16.19 21.04
C TYR A 563 34.73 -16.82 21.96
N ASP A 564 34.89 -16.70 23.28
CA ASP A 564 33.90 -17.22 24.24
C ASP A 564 32.59 -16.43 24.17
N GLY A 565 32.67 -15.10 24.05
CA GLY A 565 31.52 -14.22 23.82
C GLY A 565 30.81 -14.53 22.50
N LEU A 566 31.57 -14.74 21.42
CA LEU A 566 31.03 -15.11 20.10
C LEU A 566 30.32 -16.46 20.14
N GLU A 567 30.90 -17.48 20.78
CA GLU A 567 30.28 -18.80 20.90
C GLU A 567 29.01 -18.75 21.76
N ASN A 568 29.00 -17.97 22.85
CA ASN A 568 27.80 -17.72 23.64
C ASN A 568 26.70 -17.02 22.84
N TRP A 569 27.07 -16.03 22.02
CA TRP A 569 26.13 -15.34 21.15
C TRP A 569 25.55 -16.29 20.09
N LYS A 570 26.39 -17.07 19.43
CA LYS A 570 25.99 -18.10 18.46
C LYS A 570 25.01 -19.10 19.05
N ASN A 571 25.32 -19.69 20.20
CA ASN A 571 24.44 -20.64 20.89
C ASN A 571 23.08 -20.02 21.23
N HIS A 572 23.07 -18.74 21.63
CA HIS A 572 21.81 -18.02 21.85
C HIS A 572 21.01 -17.83 20.56
N LEU A 573 21.65 -17.49 19.43
CA LEU A 573 20.98 -17.32 18.13
C LEU A 573 20.40 -18.65 17.61
N ASP A 574 21.10 -19.75 17.84
CA ASP A 574 20.62 -21.10 17.51
C ASP A 574 19.40 -21.48 18.34
N GLU A 575 19.46 -21.25 19.66
CA GLU A 575 18.32 -21.45 20.56
C GLU A 575 17.07 -20.67 20.09
N LEU A 576 17.23 -19.39 19.73
CA LEU A 576 16.12 -18.57 19.20
C LEU A 576 15.58 -19.11 17.87
N SER A 577 16.45 -19.64 17.01
CA SER A 577 16.04 -20.23 15.73
C SER A 577 15.15 -21.47 15.95
N GLU A 578 15.49 -22.31 16.92
CA GLU A 578 14.69 -23.47 17.31
C GLU A 578 13.33 -23.07 17.86
N ARG A 579 13.25 -22.01 18.67
CA ARG A 579 11.97 -21.49 19.19
C ARG A 579 11.05 -21.02 18.06
N LEU A 580 11.59 -20.29 17.07
CA LEU A 580 10.83 -19.88 15.89
C LEU A 580 10.31 -21.08 15.08
N PHE A 581 11.12 -22.15 14.97
CA PHE A 581 10.72 -23.38 14.31
C PHE A 581 9.61 -24.11 15.09
N TYR A 582 9.72 -24.18 16.42
CA TYR A 582 8.69 -24.77 17.29
C TYR A 582 7.34 -24.07 17.14
N LEU A 583 7.31 -22.73 17.20
CA LEU A 583 6.08 -21.94 17.01
C LEU A 583 5.44 -22.21 15.64
N LYS A 584 6.28 -22.36 14.60
CA LYS A 584 5.79 -22.67 13.26
C LYS A 584 5.10 -24.04 13.19
N GLN A 585 5.62 -25.04 13.90
CA GLN A 585 4.99 -26.37 13.93
C GLN A 585 3.61 -26.34 14.59
N ILE A 586 3.43 -25.55 15.65
CA ILE A 586 2.13 -25.38 16.32
C ILE A 586 1.13 -24.74 15.38
N GLU A 587 1.53 -23.65 14.69
CA GLU A 587 0.65 -22.93 13.77
C GLU A 587 0.06 -23.83 12.67
N VAL A 588 0.91 -24.62 12.01
CA VAL A 588 0.51 -25.50 10.91
C VAL A 588 -0.51 -26.55 11.36
N GLN A 589 -0.44 -27.01 12.61
CA GLN A 589 -1.41 -27.96 13.16
C GLN A 589 -2.78 -27.30 13.41
N ASN A 590 -2.78 -26.06 13.92
CA ASN A 590 -4.00 -25.30 14.19
C ASN A 590 -4.72 -24.90 12.89
N ASP A 591 -4.01 -24.38 11.89
CA ASP A 591 -4.60 -23.95 10.62
C ASP A 591 -5.31 -25.10 9.90
N LYS A 592 -4.68 -26.29 9.83
CA LYS A 592 -5.27 -27.49 9.22
C LYS A 592 -6.58 -27.92 9.91
N LYS A 593 -6.73 -27.65 11.21
CA LYS A 593 -7.92 -27.99 11.97
C LYS A 593 -9.05 -27.00 11.71
N VAL A 594 -8.74 -25.70 11.69
CA VAL A 594 -9.75 -24.63 11.50
C VAL A 594 -10.24 -24.56 10.05
N LEU A 595 -9.35 -24.69 9.06
CA LEU A 595 -9.72 -24.69 7.64
C LEU A 595 -10.61 -25.87 7.24
N LYS A 596 -10.59 -26.97 8.00
CA LYS A 596 -11.52 -28.10 7.82
C LYS A 596 -12.90 -27.85 8.43
N GLN A 597 -13.04 -26.94 9.39
CA GLN A 597 -14.30 -26.66 10.09
C GLN A 597 -15.07 -25.49 9.49
N GLN A 598 -14.41 -24.52 8.84
CA GLN A 598 -15.07 -23.40 8.17
C GLN A 598 -15.35 -23.69 6.69
N SER A 599 -16.39 -24.48 6.43
CA SER A 599 -17.15 -24.34 5.19
C SER A 599 -18.35 -23.42 5.46
N SER A 600 -18.45 -22.32 4.70
CA SER A 600 -19.64 -21.49 4.49
C SER A 600 -19.99 -20.33 5.45
N GLU A 601 -19.05 -19.45 5.83
CA GLU A 601 -19.42 -18.11 6.35
C GLU A 601 -18.57 -16.98 5.74
N GLN A 602 -19.23 -15.87 5.40
CA GLN A 602 -18.57 -14.65 4.90
C GLN A 602 -17.89 -13.92 6.07
N ILE A 603 -16.56 -13.87 6.04
CA ILE A 603 -15.77 -13.16 7.07
C ILE A 603 -15.80 -11.65 6.73
N VAL A 604 -16.23 -10.82 7.68
CA VAL A 604 -16.16 -9.36 7.60
C VAL A 604 -15.01 -8.89 8.49
N ALA A 605 -14.33 -7.80 8.11
CA ALA A 605 -13.32 -7.19 8.97
C ALA A 605 -13.97 -6.80 10.32
N PRO A 606 -13.30 -7.05 11.46
CA PRO A 606 -13.89 -6.87 12.79
C PRO A 606 -14.34 -5.41 13.01
N ASP A 607 -15.59 -5.27 13.45
CA ASP A 607 -16.16 -3.99 13.91
C ASP A 607 -16.12 -3.91 15.44
N SER A 608 -16.13 -2.70 16.00
CA SER A 608 -16.29 -2.53 17.45
C SER A 608 -17.76 -2.27 17.79
N ASN A 609 -18.23 -3.05 18.76
CA ASN A 609 -19.57 -3.17 19.34
C ASN A 609 -20.46 -4.25 18.72
N ASN A 610 -20.62 -5.32 19.52
CA ASN A 610 -21.90 -6.00 19.64
C ASN A 610 -22.99 -4.94 19.88
N ASP A 611 -24.14 -5.13 19.24
CA ASP A 611 -25.32 -4.27 19.26
C ASP A 611 -25.28 -3.10 18.27
N GLU A 612 -25.17 -3.42 16.98
CA GLU A 612 -26.11 -2.84 16.02
C GLU A 612 -26.41 -3.91 14.95
N VAL A 613 -27.71 -4.21 14.86
CA VAL A 613 -28.45 -4.99 13.87
C VAL A 613 -27.65 -5.18 12.59
N HIS A 614 -27.60 -6.44 12.11
CA HIS A 614 -27.34 -6.76 10.70
C HIS A 614 -27.77 -5.58 9.83
N ASN A 615 -26.81 -4.80 9.30
CA ASN A 615 -27.12 -3.91 8.20
C ASN A 615 -27.39 -4.83 7.02
N ASP A 616 -28.60 -5.41 7.00
CA ASP A 616 -29.36 -5.62 5.79
C ASP A 616 -29.06 -4.40 4.94
N GLU A 617 -28.34 -4.61 3.83
CA GLU A 617 -27.93 -3.54 2.93
C GLU A 617 -29.14 -2.62 2.78
N ILE A 618 -29.09 -1.40 3.31
CA ILE A 618 -30.09 -0.39 2.96
C ILE A 618 -29.89 -0.23 1.46
N ILE A 619 -30.72 -0.93 0.70
CA ILE A 619 -30.70 -0.90 -0.75
C ILE A 619 -31.08 0.53 -1.06
N GLU A 620 -30.09 1.33 -1.39
CA GLU A 620 -30.29 2.71 -1.78
C GLU A 620 -31.13 2.70 -3.06
N GLU A 621 -32.29 3.34 -3.03
CA GLU A 621 -33.24 3.39 -4.13
C GLU A 621 -33.18 4.76 -4.80
N GLY A 622 -33.45 4.80 -6.11
CA GLY A 622 -33.61 6.06 -6.83
C GLY A 622 -32.93 6.15 -8.21
N PRO A 623 -33.22 7.24 -8.93
CA PRO A 623 -32.85 7.40 -10.35
C PRO A 623 -31.37 7.72 -10.57
N HIS A 624 -30.60 7.96 -9.50
CA HIS A 624 -29.14 8.12 -9.54
C HIS A 624 -28.41 6.77 -9.70
N ILE A 625 -29.12 5.65 -9.61
CA ILE A 625 -28.58 4.30 -9.81
C ILE A 625 -29.08 3.76 -11.14
N THR A 626 -28.19 3.09 -11.88
CA THR A 626 -28.53 2.42 -13.15
C THR A 626 -28.19 0.94 -13.10
N ALA A 627 -29.04 0.11 -13.70
CA ALA A 627 -28.77 -1.29 -13.99
C ALA A 627 -28.49 -1.46 -15.49
N PHE A 628 -27.24 -1.73 -15.81
CA PHE A 628 -26.79 -2.04 -17.15
C PHE A 628 -26.89 -3.55 -17.40
N PHE A 629 -27.45 -3.95 -18.53
CA PHE A 629 -27.57 -5.35 -18.92
C PHE A 629 -26.89 -5.58 -20.26
N ASP A 630 -25.96 -6.54 -20.33
CA ASP A 630 -25.62 -7.14 -21.62
C ASP A 630 -26.80 -7.96 -22.14
N MET A 631 -26.86 -8.21 -23.45
CA MET A 631 -27.98 -8.87 -24.10
C MET A 631 -27.74 -10.36 -24.31
N ASP A 632 -26.80 -10.71 -25.20
CA ASP A 632 -26.50 -12.09 -25.56
C ASP A 632 -26.03 -12.87 -24.31
N ARG A 633 -26.57 -14.07 -24.07
CA ARG A 633 -26.27 -14.96 -22.93
C ARG A 633 -26.50 -14.39 -21.52
N THR A 634 -26.96 -13.15 -21.43
CA THR A 634 -27.29 -12.44 -20.19
C THR A 634 -28.79 -12.23 -20.08
N LEU A 635 -29.40 -11.52 -21.03
CA LEU A 635 -30.85 -11.35 -21.12
C LEU A 635 -31.53 -12.50 -21.86
N ILE A 636 -30.85 -13.06 -22.88
CA ILE A 636 -31.34 -14.15 -23.72
C ILE A 636 -30.42 -15.37 -23.69
N ASN A 637 -30.96 -16.58 -23.80
CA ASN A 637 -30.20 -17.83 -23.90
C ASN A 637 -29.73 -18.15 -25.33
N ASP A 638 -29.24 -17.18 -26.09
CA ASP A 638 -28.68 -17.42 -27.43
C ASP A 638 -27.69 -16.31 -27.84
N PHE A 639 -26.99 -16.51 -28.96
CA PHE A 639 -26.24 -15.48 -29.67
C PHE A 639 -27.09 -14.90 -30.81
N SER A 640 -27.61 -13.69 -30.60
CA SER A 640 -28.47 -12.98 -31.55
C SER A 640 -27.84 -12.83 -32.95
N ALA A 641 -26.53 -12.56 -33.02
CA ALA A 641 -25.83 -12.35 -34.29
C ALA A 641 -25.84 -13.59 -35.20
N LYS A 642 -25.76 -14.79 -34.61
CA LYS A 642 -25.78 -16.05 -35.36
C LYS A 642 -27.13 -16.23 -36.06
N LYS A 643 -28.23 -16.04 -35.33
CA LYS A 643 -29.60 -16.18 -35.86
C LYS A 643 -29.89 -15.15 -36.93
N PHE A 644 -29.50 -13.90 -36.68
CA PHE A 644 -29.66 -12.80 -37.62
C PHE A 644 -28.94 -13.08 -38.96
N MET A 645 -27.71 -13.59 -38.91
CA MET A 645 -26.97 -14.00 -40.10
C MET A 645 -27.61 -15.19 -40.81
N THR A 646 -27.99 -16.25 -40.09
CA THR A 646 -28.60 -17.44 -40.71
C THR A 646 -29.92 -17.12 -41.38
N THR A 647 -30.80 -16.36 -40.72
CA THR A 647 -32.10 -15.96 -41.30
C THR A 647 -31.89 -15.10 -42.53
N ARG A 648 -30.90 -14.18 -42.53
CA ARG A 648 -30.55 -13.41 -43.73
C ARG A 648 -30.07 -14.32 -44.86
N LEU A 649 -29.11 -15.20 -44.61
CA LEU A 649 -28.61 -16.16 -45.60
C LEU A 649 -29.73 -16.98 -46.24
N PHE A 650 -30.63 -17.55 -45.43
CA PHE A 650 -31.70 -18.42 -45.92
C PHE A 650 -32.92 -17.66 -46.45
N SER A 651 -33.03 -16.34 -46.23
CA SER A 651 -34.12 -15.53 -46.77
C SER A 651 -34.11 -15.37 -48.30
N GLY A 652 -33.03 -15.77 -48.98
CA GLY A 652 -32.82 -15.53 -50.41
C GLY A 652 -32.58 -14.06 -50.78
N LYS A 653 -32.54 -13.14 -49.79
CA LYS A 653 -32.35 -11.69 -49.97
C LYS A 653 -30.89 -11.23 -49.78
N THR A 654 -29.94 -12.16 -49.70
CA THR A 654 -28.52 -11.87 -49.46
C THR A 654 -27.82 -11.54 -50.77
N THR A 655 -27.05 -10.45 -50.80
CA THR A 655 -26.31 -10.01 -51.99
C THR A 655 -25.01 -10.80 -52.17
N THR A 656 -24.50 -10.88 -53.40
CA THR A 656 -23.22 -11.57 -53.71
C THR A 656 -22.04 -11.00 -52.92
N LYS A 657 -22.10 -9.69 -52.61
CA LYS A 657 -21.09 -9.01 -51.81
C LYS A 657 -21.17 -9.39 -50.33
N GLU A 658 -22.37 -9.47 -49.75
CA GLU A 658 -22.58 -9.98 -48.39
C GLU A 658 -22.05 -11.41 -48.25
N TYR A 659 -22.38 -12.30 -49.20
CA TYR A 659 -21.88 -13.68 -49.24
C TYR A 659 -20.34 -13.75 -49.21
N LEU A 660 -19.67 -12.95 -50.05
CA LEU A 660 -18.21 -12.94 -50.11
C LEU A 660 -17.58 -12.44 -48.80
N THR A 661 -18.16 -11.41 -48.19
CA THR A 661 -17.68 -10.90 -46.90
C THR A 661 -17.94 -11.86 -45.75
N GLN A 662 -19.08 -12.57 -45.74
CA GLN A 662 -19.37 -13.60 -44.74
C GLN A 662 -18.40 -14.78 -44.88
N PHE A 663 -18.10 -15.20 -46.11
CA PHE A 663 -17.10 -16.23 -46.39
C PHE A 663 -15.69 -15.81 -45.93
N ALA A 664 -15.27 -14.57 -46.24
CA ALA A 664 -14.00 -14.02 -45.77
C ALA A 664 -13.93 -13.94 -44.23
N THR A 665 -15.02 -13.53 -43.58
CA THR A 665 -15.14 -13.48 -42.12
C THR A 665 -14.98 -14.87 -41.51
N ALA A 666 -15.62 -15.89 -42.11
CA ALA A 666 -15.50 -17.28 -41.68
C ALA A 666 -14.07 -17.83 -41.84
N LEU A 667 -13.37 -17.51 -42.93
CA LEU A 667 -11.97 -17.90 -43.14
C LEU A 667 -11.02 -17.25 -42.13
N ILE A 668 -11.18 -15.96 -41.84
CA ILE A 668 -10.35 -15.24 -40.85
C ILE A 668 -10.58 -15.81 -39.45
N PHE A 669 -11.83 -16.10 -39.11
CA PHE A 669 -12.18 -16.75 -37.85
C PHE A 669 -11.58 -18.16 -37.74
N ALA A 670 -11.65 -18.95 -38.82
CA ALA A 670 -11.06 -20.29 -38.89
C ALA A 670 -9.52 -20.28 -38.82
N ALA A 671 -8.87 -19.23 -39.31
CA ALA A 671 -7.42 -19.02 -39.20
C ALA A 671 -6.95 -18.63 -37.78
N GLY A 672 -7.87 -18.62 -36.80
CA GLY A 672 -7.57 -18.37 -35.38
C GLY A 672 -7.47 -16.90 -34.99
N ASN A 673 -7.71 -15.97 -35.92
CA ASN A 673 -7.71 -14.55 -35.65
C ASN A 673 -9.07 -14.15 -35.04
N ARG A 674 -9.08 -13.80 -33.74
CA ARG A 674 -10.30 -13.52 -32.95
C ARG A 674 -10.55 -12.03 -32.71
N ASP A 675 -9.97 -11.17 -33.53
CA ASP A 675 -10.17 -9.72 -33.41
C ASP A 675 -11.60 -9.36 -33.86
N PHE A 676 -12.50 -9.24 -32.88
CA PHE A 676 -13.92 -8.93 -33.08
C PHE A 676 -14.12 -7.58 -33.80
N GLU A 677 -13.23 -6.61 -33.60
CA GLU A 677 -13.28 -5.32 -34.29
C GLU A 677 -13.03 -5.47 -35.79
N VAL A 678 -12.05 -6.27 -36.16
CA VAL A 678 -11.75 -6.57 -37.58
C VAL A 678 -12.91 -7.31 -38.23
N LEU A 679 -13.45 -8.33 -37.57
CA LEU A 679 -14.58 -9.11 -38.10
C LEU A 679 -15.83 -8.24 -38.29
N THR A 680 -16.14 -7.38 -37.34
CA THR A 680 -17.29 -6.46 -37.42
C THR A 680 -17.14 -5.46 -38.58
N LYS A 681 -15.94 -4.92 -38.80
CA LYS A 681 -15.67 -4.01 -39.94
C LYS A 681 -15.83 -4.71 -41.29
N ILE A 682 -15.42 -5.97 -41.41
CA ILE A 682 -15.58 -6.76 -42.65
C ILE A 682 -17.07 -7.04 -42.90
N ALA A 683 -17.81 -7.42 -41.86
CA ALA A 683 -19.26 -7.62 -41.96
C ALA A 683 -19.98 -6.33 -42.39
N ALA A 684 -19.60 -5.18 -41.83
CA ALA A 684 -20.15 -3.88 -42.21
C ALA A 684 -19.91 -3.56 -43.70
N LEU A 685 -18.73 -3.88 -44.24
CA LEU A 685 -18.44 -3.67 -45.68
C LEU A 685 -19.35 -4.49 -46.60
N GLY A 686 -19.79 -5.65 -46.15
CA GLY A 686 -20.71 -6.55 -46.87
C GLY A 686 -22.05 -5.91 -47.14
N VAL A 687 -22.60 -5.21 -46.15
CA VAL A 687 -23.95 -4.62 -46.19
C VAL A 687 -24.00 -3.23 -46.85
N LYS A 688 -22.86 -2.73 -47.36
CA LYS A 688 -22.77 -1.41 -48.00
C LYS A 688 -23.76 -1.28 -49.16
N GLY A 689 -24.61 -0.26 -49.09
CA GLY A 689 -25.62 0.07 -50.10
C GLY A 689 -27.00 -0.53 -49.84
N ILE A 690 -27.16 -1.34 -48.82
CA ILE A 690 -28.44 -1.93 -48.41
C ILE A 690 -29.25 -0.91 -47.62
N ALA A 691 -30.57 -0.89 -47.85
CA ALA A 691 -31.49 -0.04 -47.12
C ALA A 691 -31.63 -0.49 -45.66
N GLU A 692 -31.65 0.47 -44.75
CA GLU A 692 -31.80 0.24 -43.30
C GLU A 692 -33.09 -0.52 -42.95
N SER A 693 -34.18 -0.24 -43.67
CA SER A 693 -35.48 -0.90 -43.46
C SER A 693 -35.38 -2.42 -43.54
N ALA A 694 -34.50 -2.95 -44.39
CA ALA A 694 -34.30 -4.39 -44.52
C ALA A 694 -33.70 -5.05 -43.28
N PHE A 695 -32.92 -4.31 -42.48
CA PHE A 695 -32.38 -4.78 -41.20
C PHE A 695 -33.36 -4.57 -40.05
N THR A 696 -34.17 -3.50 -40.12
CA THR A 696 -35.24 -3.24 -39.15
C THR A 696 -36.31 -4.34 -39.23
N GLU A 697 -36.79 -4.65 -40.44
CA GLU A 697 -37.75 -5.75 -40.69
C GLU A 697 -37.18 -7.10 -40.26
N LEU A 698 -35.91 -7.36 -40.57
CA LEU A 698 -35.25 -8.61 -40.18
C LEU A 698 -35.12 -8.73 -38.65
N GLY A 699 -34.86 -7.64 -37.94
CA GLY A 699 -34.82 -7.63 -36.48
C GLY A 699 -36.15 -8.02 -35.86
N VAL A 700 -37.25 -7.45 -36.34
CA VAL A 700 -38.60 -7.81 -35.89
C VAL A 700 -38.90 -9.28 -36.19
N GLN A 701 -38.59 -9.73 -37.41
CA GLN A 701 -38.82 -11.12 -37.80
C GLN A 701 -38.02 -12.10 -36.94
N VAL A 702 -36.71 -11.89 -36.77
CA VAL A 702 -35.86 -12.78 -35.96
C VAL A 702 -36.29 -12.78 -34.49
N PHE A 703 -36.82 -11.66 -34.00
CA PHE A 703 -37.36 -11.58 -32.65
C PHE A 703 -38.62 -12.43 -32.49
N GLU A 704 -39.64 -12.21 -33.32
CA GLU A 704 -40.93 -12.91 -33.26
C GLU A 704 -40.78 -14.41 -33.53
N ASP A 705 -39.94 -14.79 -34.51
CA ASP A 705 -39.78 -16.19 -34.90
C ASP A 705 -38.93 -17.00 -33.89
N TYR A 706 -38.03 -16.35 -33.14
CA TYR A 706 -37.01 -17.06 -32.34
C TYR A 706 -36.63 -16.40 -31.01
N LEU A 707 -36.24 -15.11 -30.99
CA LEU A 707 -35.59 -14.54 -29.79
C LEU A 707 -36.55 -14.34 -28.62
N GLU A 708 -37.86 -14.16 -28.86
CA GLU A 708 -38.84 -13.94 -27.79
C GLU A 708 -38.87 -15.10 -26.78
N GLU A 709 -38.83 -16.35 -27.24
CA GLU A 709 -38.85 -17.55 -26.37
C GLU A 709 -37.53 -17.78 -25.63
N THR A 710 -36.44 -17.08 -26.00
CA THR A 710 -35.10 -17.25 -25.39
C THR A 710 -34.81 -16.27 -24.26
N ILE A 711 -35.68 -15.29 -24.01
CA ILE A 711 -35.53 -14.35 -22.89
C ILE A 711 -35.67 -15.10 -21.57
N TYR A 712 -34.65 -15.02 -20.71
CA TYR A 712 -34.70 -15.65 -19.39
C TYR A 712 -35.85 -15.06 -18.54
N PRO A 713 -36.72 -15.90 -17.95
CA PRO A 713 -37.73 -15.45 -17.00
C PRO A 713 -37.13 -14.64 -15.83
N GLU A 714 -35.97 -15.06 -15.34
CA GLU A 714 -35.23 -14.41 -14.27
C GLU A 714 -34.72 -13.03 -14.67
N SER A 715 -34.36 -12.82 -15.94
CA SER A 715 -33.99 -11.50 -16.47
C SER A 715 -35.17 -10.54 -16.42
N ARG A 716 -36.39 -10.99 -16.77
CA ARG A 716 -37.61 -10.15 -16.67
C ARG A 716 -37.88 -9.74 -15.22
N GLU A 717 -37.76 -10.69 -14.30
CA GLU A 717 -37.97 -10.42 -12.88
C GLU A 717 -36.90 -9.49 -12.30
N LEU A 718 -35.64 -9.66 -12.71
CA LEU A 718 -34.54 -8.81 -12.28
C LEU A 718 -34.70 -7.36 -12.78
N ILE A 719 -35.07 -7.18 -14.05
CA ILE A 719 -35.37 -5.86 -14.62
C ILE A 719 -36.52 -5.19 -13.85
N LYS A 720 -37.60 -5.94 -13.59
CA LYS A 720 -38.76 -5.45 -12.83
C LYS A 720 -38.35 -4.96 -11.43
N LYS A 721 -37.53 -5.72 -10.72
CA LYS A 721 -37.00 -5.33 -9.40
C LYS A 721 -36.18 -4.04 -9.44
N HIS A 722 -35.39 -3.81 -10.49
CA HIS A 722 -34.66 -2.55 -10.62
C HIS A 722 -35.61 -1.37 -10.89
N LEU A 723 -36.62 -1.56 -11.72
CA LEU A 723 -37.63 -0.53 -12.01
C LEU A 723 -38.46 -0.19 -10.77
N GLU A 724 -38.86 -1.18 -9.96
CA GLU A 724 -39.59 -0.98 -8.70
C GLU A 724 -38.79 -0.16 -7.68
N LYS A 725 -37.46 -0.29 -7.67
CA LYS A 725 -36.52 0.49 -6.84
C LYS A 725 -36.20 1.88 -7.40
N GLY A 726 -36.88 2.30 -8.47
CA GLY A 726 -36.67 3.59 -9.12
C GLY A 726 -35.33 3.71 -9.86
N HIS A 727 -34.62 2.60 -10.10
CA HIS A 727 -33.38 2.61 -10.88
C HIS A 727 -33.68 2.84 -12.36
N LYS A 728 -32.70 3.41 -13.07
CA LYS A 728 -32.72 3.41 -14.55
C LYS A 728 -32.25 2.05 -15.06
N VAL A 729 -32.85 1.56 -16.13
CA VAL A 729 -32.46 0.28 -16.76
C VAL A 729 -31.99 0.55 -18.19
N VAL A 730 -30.82 0.03 -18.54
CA VAL A 730 -30.16 0.27 -19.84
C VAL A 730 -29.65 -1.05 -20.41
N ILE A 731 -29.94 -1.32 -21.69
CA ILE A 731 -29.27 -2.42 -22.41
C ILE A 731 -27.99 -1.87 -23.04
N ILE A 732 -26.87 -2.54 -22.80
CA ILE A 732 -25.56 -2.17 -23.35
C ILE A 732 -24.88 -3.40 -23.96
N SER A 733 -24.86 -3.49 -25.28
CA SER A 733 -24.43 -4.71 -25.96
C SER A 733 -23.66 -4.45 -27.25
N ALA A 734 -22.82 -5.40 -27.63
CA ALA A 734 -22.04 -5.37 -28.87
C ALA A 734 -22.91 -5.63 -30.11
N ALA A 735 -24.12 -6.17 -29.93
CA ALA A 735 -25.09 -6.34 -30.99
C ALA A 735 -25.51 -5.00 -31.61
N THR A 736 -26.08 -5.06 -32.81
CA THR A 736 -26.59 -3.88 -33.51
C THR A 736 -27.94 -3.44 -32.96
N THR A 737 -28.27 -2.17 -33.15
CA THR A 737 -29.56 -1.58 -32.75
C THR A 737 -30.76 -2.41 -33.21
N TYR A 738 -30.71 -2.95 -34.43
CA TYR A 738 -31.77 -3.77 -35.02
C TYR A 738 -32.05 -5.07 -34.28
N GLN A 739 -31.06 -5.61 -33.58
CA GLN A 739 -31.21 -6.83 -32.76
C GLN A 739 -31.72 -6.49 -31.36
N ILE A 740 -31.27 -5.36 -30.81
CA ILE A 740 -31.55 -4.95 -29.44
C ILE A 740 -32.95 -4.33 -29.31
N GLU A 741 -33.38 -3.51 -30.27
CA GLU A 741 -34.65 -2.76 -30.19
C GLU A 741 -35.89 -3.64 -29.96
N PRO A 742 -36.11 -4.75 -30.68
CA PRO A 742 -37.26 -5.62 -30.44
C PRO A 742 -37.28 -6.19 -29.02
N ILE A 743 -36.11 -6.63 -28.53
CA ILE A 743 -35.95 -7.17 -27.16
C ILE A 743 -36.19 -6.07 -26.12
N ALA A 744 -35.60 -4.89 -26.32
CA ALA A 744 -35.78 -3.74 -25.44
C ALA A 744 -37.26 -3.37 -25.32
N LYS A 745 -37.99 -3.34 -26.44
CA LYS A 745 -39.43 -3.07 -26.48
C LYS A 745 -40.23 -4.12 -25.71
N ALA A 746 -39.92 -5.41 -25.88
CA ALA A 746 -40.58 -6.50 -25.16
C ALA A 746 -40.30 -6.50 -23.64
N LEU A 747 -39.16 -5.95 -23.23
CA LEU A 747 -38.76 -5.79 -21.83
C LEU A 747 -39.15 -4.43 -21.22
N GLY A 748 -39.73 -3.52 -22.01
CA GLY A 748 -40.10 -2.18 -21.55
C GLY A 748 -38.92 -1.24 -21.29
N ILE A 749 -37.74 -1.54 -21.86
CA ILE A 749 -36.52 -0.75 -21.69
C ILE A 749 -36.40 0.28 -22.81
N LYS A 750 -36.20 1.56 -22.44
CA LYS A 750 -36.13 2.68 -23.41
C LYS A 750 -34.71 3.04 -23.81
N ASP A 751 -33.76 2.89 -22.90
CA ASP A 751 -32.39 3.32 -23.10
C ASP A 751 -31.54 2.14 -23.60
N ILE A 752 -31.00 2.27 -24.81
CA ILE A 752 -30.18 1.25 -25.46
C ILE A 752 -28.85 1.86 -25.94
N TYR A 753 -27.77 1.11 -25.78
CA TYR A 753 -26.44 1.44 -26.29
C TYR A 753 -25.89 0.23 -27.05
N ALA A 754 -25.77 0.39 -28.37
CA ALA A 754 -25.50 -0.68 -29.31
C ALA A 754 -24.29 -0.35 -30.20
N THR A 755 -23.83 -1.34 -30.97
CA THR A 755 -22.94 -1.06 -32.12
C THR A 755 -23.75 -0.43 -33.25
N GLU A 756 -23.35 0.77 -33.67
CA GLU A 756 -24.03 1.55 -34.69
C GLU A 756 -23.27 1.49 -36.02
N MET A 757 -24.03 1.28 -37.11
CA MET A 757 -23.50 1.34 -38.47
C MET A 757 -23.80 2.71 -39.09
N GLU A 758 -22.85 3.28 -39.82
CA GLU A 758 -23.03 4.58 -40.46
C GLU A 758 -24.00 4.48 -41.64
N LEU A 759 -24.94 5.42 -41.67
CA LEU A 759 -25.98 5.54 -42.67
C LEU A 759 -25.81 6.82 -43.50
N ARG A 760 -26.11 6.72 -44.80
CA ARG A 760 -26.21 7.87 -45.69
C ARG A 760 -27.39 7.66 -46.64
N ASN A 761 -28.35 8.59 -46.62
CA ASN A 761 -29.59 8.52 -47.40
C ASN A 761 -30.37 7.21 -47.18
N GLY A 762 -30.49 6.77 -45.92
CA GLY A 762 -31.22 5.55 -45.54
C GLY A 762 -30.55 4.23 -45.95
N LYS A 763 -29.26 4.27 -46.32
CA LYS A 763 -28.47 3.10 -46.74
C LYS A 763 -27.16 2.99 -45.96
N PHE A 764 -26.72 1.77 -45.68
CA PHE A 764 -25.44 1.52 -45.00
C PHE A 764 -24.26 1.95 -45.86
N THR A 765 -23.31 2.69 -45.26
CA THR A 765 -22.07 3.11 -45.94
C THR A 765 -21.00 2.02 -45.95
N GLY A 766 -21.15 1.03 -45.06
CA GLY A 766 -20.20 -0.02 -44.78
C GLY A 766 -19.11 0.35 -43.76
N ARG A 767 -19.33 1.40 -42.97
CA ARG A 767 -18.49 1.78 -41.83
C ARG A 767 -19.27 1.66 -40.52
N VAL A 768 -18.57 1.39 -39.42
CA VAL A 768 -19.12 1.39 -38.06
C VAL A 768 -18.90 2.78 -37.46
N SER A 769 -19.96 3.43 -36.97
CA SER A 769 -19.89 4.77 -36.36
C SER A 769 -19.51 4.71 -34.89
N GLU A 770 -20.12 3.80 -34.13
CA GLU A 770 -19.84 3.58 -32.71
C GLU A 770 -19.81 2.06 -32.44
N MET A 771 -18.78 1.58 -31.74
CA MET A 771 -18.61 0.15 -31.43
C MET A 771 -18.78 -0.08 -29.92
N CYS A 772 -19.79 -0.85 -29.55
CA CYS A 772 -20.18 -1.08 -28.16
C CYS A 772 -19.63 -2.42 -27.64
N TRP A 773 -18.31 -2.59 -27.71
CA TRP A 773 -17.62 -3.83 -27.31
C TRP A 773 -16.43 -3.51 -26.39
N GLY A 774 -16.24 -4.29 -25.33
CA GLY A 774 -15.19 -4.10 -24.33
C GLY A 774 -15.16 -2.67 -23.76
N GLU A 775 -14.08 -1.92 -24.01
CA GLU A 775 -13.97 -0.50 -23.63
C GLU A 775 -15.08 0.38 -24.23
N GLY A 776 -15.66 -0.01 -25.37
CA GLY A 776 -16.83 0.64 -25.95
C GLY A 776 -18.03 0.66 -25.00
N LYS A 777 -18.32 -0.47 -24.34
CA LYS A 777 -19.39 -0.54 -23.33
C LYS A 777 -19.07 0.36 -22.12
N ALA A 778 -17.83 0.33 -21.64
CA ALA A 778 -17.41 1.21 -20.55
C ALA A 778 -17.57 2.71 -20.89
N ARG A 779 -17.23 3.11 -22.13
CA ARG A 779 -17.45 4.50 -22.61
C ARG A 779 -18.93 4.85 -22.71
N ALA A 780 -19.76 3.96 -23.28
CA ALA A 780 -21.20 4.19 -23.41
C ALA A 780 -21.88 4.32 -22.03
N ALA A 781 -21.52 3.49 -21.05
CA ALA A 781 -22.00 3.63 -19.67
C ALA A 781 -21.59 4.97 -19.03
N ARG A 782 -20.33 5.42 -19.21
CA ARG A 782 -19.90 6.75 -18.73
C ARG A 782 -20.65 7.89 -19.42
N LYS A 783 -20.90 7.78 -20.73
CA LYS A 783 -21.69 8.75 -21.52
C LYS A 783 -23.12 8.84 -21.01
N PHE A 784 -23.77 7.70 -20.76
CA PHE A 784 -25.09 7.63 -20.14
C PHE A 784 -25.08 8.26 -18.75
N ALA A 785 -24.11 7.88 -17.91
CA ALA A 785 -24.06 8.32 -16.53
C ALA A 785 -23.89 9.84 -16.41
N LYS A 786 -23.02 10.43 -17.22
CA LYS A 786 -22.84 11.89 -17.30
C LYS A 786 -24.10 12.61 -17.77
N LYS A 787 -24.80 12.06 -18.78
CA LYS A 787 -26.06 12.64 -19.30
C LYS A 787 -27.20 12.59 -18.28
N ASN A 788 -27.22 11.55 -17.45
CA ASN A 788 -28.35 11.21 -16.58
C ASN A 788 -28.13 11.46 -15.09
N ASN A 789 -26.98 12.06 -14.72
CA ASN A 789 -26.54 12.28 -13.34
C ASN A 789 -26.57 11.00 -12.50
N VAL A 790 -26.04 9.91 -13.06
CA VAL A 790 -25.98 8.58 -12.43
C VAL A 790 -24.63 8.39 -11.77
N ASP A 791 -24.63 7.78 -10.58
CA ASP A 791 -23.44 7.33 -9.88
C ASP A 791 -23.09 5.90 -10.29
N LEU A 792 -22.02 5.75 -11.08
CA LEU A 792 -21.53 4.43 -11.49
C LEU A 792 -21.06 3.60 -10.29
N SER A 793 -20.53 4.22 -9.23
CA SER A 793 -20.05 3.51 -8.04
C SER A 793 -21.16 2.87 -7.19
N LYS A 794 -22.42 3.13 -7.55
CA LYS A 794 -23.61 2.49 -6.96
C LYS A 794 -24.40 1.66 -7.98
N SER A 795 -24.06 1.77 -9.26
CA SER A 795 -24.76 1.13 -10.38
C SER A 795 -24.41 -0.34 -10.53
N TYR A 796 -25.27 -1.07 -11.23
CA TYR A 796 -25.16 -2.50 -11.48
C TYR A 796 -24.77 -2.77 -12.93
N PHE A 797 -24.02 -3.84 -13.17
CA PHE A 797 -23.81 -4.36 -14.52
C PHE A 797 -23.84 -5.88 -14.54
N TYR A 798 -24.69 -6.43 -15.41
CA TYR A 798 -24.92 -7.85 -15.63
C TYR A 798 -24.33 -8.28 -16.97
N THR A 799 -23.45 -9.29 -16.98
CA THR A 799 -22.81 -9.83 -18.20
C THR A 799 -22.32 -11.27 -17.99
N ASP A 800 -22.22 -12.04 -19.08
CA ASP A 800 -21.64 -13.40 -19.12
C ASP A 800 -20.17 -13.43 -19.54
N SER A 801 -19.67 -12.34 -20.13
CA SER A 801 -18.38 -12.33 -20.84
C SER A 801 -17.27 -11.59 -20.09
N ILE A 802 -16.07 -12.18 -20.09
CA ILE A 802 -14.86 -11.50 -19.57
C ILE A 802 -14.47 -10.27 -20.39
N GLU A 803 -14.92 -10.18 -21.65
CA GLU A 803 -14.62 -9.05 -22.53
C GLU A 803 -15.19 -7.73 -22.00
N ASP A 804 -16.23 -7.79 -21.17
CA ASP A 804 -16.87 -6.64 -20.55
C ASP A 804 -16.23 -6.23 -19.21
N TYR A 805 -15.08 -6.81 -18.86
CA TYR A 805 -14.31 -6.46 -17.67
C TYR A 805 -14.08 -4.95 -17.49
N PRO A 806 -13.81 -4.13 -18.53
CA PRO A 806 -13.70 -2.68 -18.38
C PRO A 806 -14.93 -2.00 -17.77
N LEU A 807 -16.14 -2.47 -18.09
CA LEU A 807 -17.38 -1.95 -17.51
C LEU A 807 -17.61 -2.50 -16.10
N LEU A 808 -17.30 -3.78 -15.85
CA LEU A 808 -17.35 -4.38 -14.51
C LEU A 808 -16.43 -3.65 -13.50
N LYS A 809 -15.29 -3.10 -13.95
CA LYS A 809 -14.37 -2.33 -13.08
C LYS A 809 -14.89 -0.97 -12.65
N ILE A 810 -15.80 -0.35 -13.41
CA ILE A 810 -16.25 1.02 -13.13
C ILE A 810 -17.58 1.08 -12.39
N VAL A 811 -18.34 -0.01 -12.37
CA VAL A 811 -19.59 -0.09 -11.61
C VAL A 811 -19.35 -0.53 -10.17
N GLY A 812 -20.23 -0.11 -9.26
CA GLY A 812 -20.17 -0.50 -7.84
C GLY A 812 -20.65 -1.91 -7.54
N LYS A 813 -21.60 -2.40 -8.36
CA LYS A 813 -22.27 -3.69 -8.17
C LYS A 813 -22.13 -4.55 -9.44
N PRO A 814 -20.91 -5.03 -9.77
CA PRO A 814 -20.71 -5.96 -10.87
C PRO A 814 -21.32 -7.33 -10.55
N VAL A 815 -22.08 -7.89 -11.50
CA VAL A 815 -22.76 -9.18 -11.35
C VAL A 815 -22.48 -10.06 -12.56
N ALA A 816 -21.81 -11.19 -12.32
CA ALA A 816 -21.51 -12.16 -13.35
C ALA A 816 -22.74 -13.05 -13.58
N THR A 817 -23.36 -12.97 -14.75
CA THR A 817 -24.62 -13.66 -15.06
C THR A 817 -24.36 -14.70 -16.13
N ASN A 818 -24.62 -15.97 -15.85
CA ASN A 818 -24.23 -17.10 -16.69
C ASN A 818 -22.75 -17.06 -17.16
N PRO A 819 -21.78 -16.67 -16.31
CA PRO A 819 -20.45 -16.32 -16.77
C PRO A 819 -19.68 -17.46 -17.43
N ASP A 820 -18.86 -17.09 -18.43
CA ASP A 820 -17.82 -17.94 -19.01
C ASP A 820 -16.78 -18.38 -17.95
N GLN A 821 -15.87 -19.28 -18.31
CA GLN A 821 -14.88 -19.81 -17.36
C GLN A 821 -13.93 -18.73 -16.81
N LYS A 822 -13.55 -17.74 -17.61
CA LYS A 822 -12.66 -16.65 -17.23
C LYS A 822 -13.38 -15.62 -16.35
N LEU A 823 -14.61 -15.23 -16.71
CA LEU A 823 -15.42 -14.34 -15.90
C LEU A 823 -15.85 -15.01 -14.59
N SER A 824 -16.18 -16.31 -14.59
CA SER A 824 -16.45 -17.06 -13.36
C SER A 824 -15.28 -17.01 -12.39
N GLN A 825 -14.06 -17.13 -12.93
CA GLN A 825 -12.84 -17.00 -12.16
C GLN A 825 -12.68 -15.58 -11.59
N VAL A 826 -12.83 -14.55 -12.42
CA VAL A 826 -12.71 -13.15 -11.98
C VAL A 826 -13.79 -12.78 -10.96
N ALA A 827 -15.01 -13.26 -11.15
CA ALA A 827 -16.12 -13.05 -10.22
C ALA A 827 -15.82 -13.69 -8.86
N PHE A 828 -15.32 -14.92 -8.84
CA PHE A 828 -14.86 -15.57 -7.62
C PHE A 828 -13.72 -14.78 -6.95
N GLU A 829 -12.73 -14.34 -7.73
CA GLU A 829 -11.58 -13.57 -7.22
C GLU A 829 -12.01 -12.24 -6.60
N ASN A 830 -12.98 -11.54 -7.19
CA ASN A 830 -13.44 -10.24 -6.70
C ASN A 830 -14.65 -10.33 -5.76
N ASN A 831 -15.07 -11.54 -5.36
CA ASN A 831 -16.30 -11.79 -4.59
C ASN A 831 -17.55 -11.14 -5.23
N TRP A 832 -17.63 -11.16 -6.56
CA TRP A 832 -18.80 -10.71 -7.29
C TRP A 832 -19.89 -11.78 -7.25
N PRO A 833 -21.17 -11.38 -7.13
CA PRO A 833 -22.28 -12.33 -7.24
C PRO A 833 -22.25 -13.03 -8.60
N ILE A 834 -22.46 -14.35 -8.57
CA ILE A 834 -22.66 -15.15 -9.77
C ILE A 834 -24.14 -15.54 -9.82
N LEU A 835 -24.85 -15.10 -10.85
CA LEU A 835 -26.20 -15.56 -11.17
C LEU A 835 -26.11 -16.65 -12.22
N ARG A 836 -26.87 -17.73 -12.03
CA ARG A 836 -27.07 -18.79 -13.01
C ARG A 836 -28.57 -18.89 -13.24
N PHE A 837 -29.01 -18.58 -14.44
CA PHE A 837 -30.41 -18.71 -14.84
C PHE A 837 -30.63 -20.11 -15.41
N GLU A 838 -31.81 -20.66 -15.16
CA GLU A 838 -32.20 -21.95 -15.72
C GLU A 838 -32.46 -21.78 -17.22
N GLU A 839 -31.95 -22.72 -18.04
CA GLU A 839 -32.18 -22.67 -19.48
C GLU A 839 -33.69 -22.79 -19.74
N PRO A 840 -34.29 -21.90 -20.57
CA PRO A 840 -35.65 -22.09 -21.04
C PRO A 840 -35.76 -23.46 -21.70
N ILE A 841 -36.74 -24.27 -21.28
CA ILE A 841 -36.96 -25.62 -21.80
C ILE A 841 -37.11 -25.53 -23.32
N GLU A 842 -36.11 -25.98 -24.09
CA GLU A 842 -36.27 -26.16 -25.52
C GLU A 842 -37.46 -27.12 -25.74
N LYS A 843 -38.47 -26.68 -26.50
CA LYS A 843 -39.43 -27.64 -27.06
C LYS A 843 -38.61 -28.64 -27.89
N PRO A 844 -38.62 -29.94 -27.56
CA PRO A 844 -37.84 -30.90 -28.32
C PRO A 844 -38.34 -30.86 -29.76
N VAL A 845 -37.42 -30.68 -30.72
CA VAL A 845 -37.71 -30.76 -32.16
C VAL A 845 -38.03 -32.22 -32.48
N VAL A 846 -39.23 -32.66 -32.15
CA VAL A 846 -39.79 -33.96 -32.51
C VAL A 846 -41.01 -33.68 -33.37
N ASN A 847 -40.81 -33.80 -34.70
CA ASN A 847 -41.81 -34.20 -35.74
C ASN A 847 -41.61 -33.58 -37.13
N GLY A 848 -40.46 -32.98 -37.46
CA GLY A 848 -40.15 -32.60 -38.85
C GLY A 848 -39.45 -33.69 -39.68
N PHE A 849 -38.56 -34.47 -39.06
CA PHE A 849 -37.65 -35.37 -39.77
C PHE A 849 -38.09 -36.84 -39.86
N ARG A 850 -39.17 -37.22 -39.15
CA ARG A 850 -39.73 -38.58 -39.23
C ARG A 850 -40.78 -38.75 -40.33
N THR A 851 -41.38 -37.67 -40.81
CA THR A 851 -42.45 -37.73 -41.84
C THR A 851 -41.91 -37.61 -43.27
N ALA A 852 -40.68 -37.12 -43.46
CA ALA A 852 -40.04 -37.04 -44.78
C ALA A 852 -39.27 -38.32 -45.20
N LEU A 853 -39.15 -39.30 -44.29
CA LEU A 853 -38.59 -40.63 -44.59
C LEU A 853 -39.67 -41.72 -44.68
N ALA A 854 -40.95 -41.34 -44.65
CA ALA A 854 -42.09 -42.25 -44.71
C ALA A 854 -43.20 -41.78 -45.68
N ALA A 855 -42.88 -40.96 -46.68
CA ALA A 855 -43.78 -40.58 -47.78
C ALA A 855 -43.09 -40.78 -49.14
#